data_AF-A0A445KN00-F1
#
_entry.id   AF-A0A445KN00-F1
#
_cell.length_a   1.000
_cell.length_b   1.000
_cell.length_c   1.000
_cell.angle_alpha   90.00
_cell.angle_beta   90.00
_cell.angle_gamma   90.00
#
_symmetry.space_group_name_H-M   'P 1'
#
loop_
_entity.id
_entity.type
_entity.pdbx_description
1 polymer ?
#
loop_
_entity_poly.entity_id
_entity_poly.type
_entity_poly.pdbx_seq_one_letter_code
_entity_poly.pdbx_strand_id
1 'polypeptide(L)'
;MLTSASSSSIFSFTPKTLTTPPQQSRFTVRAHSKPPIFPNLKTLAGAAVFAAVALQFPAAAARASPPPPPPLETESLSPLSDLLENNTEALAALKSLLQQKLELGEDDEAFSILKRLIAAQPDAADWKFLAARLAAETGDVEAARGYYQEVLAANPLSFEALFENALLMDRCGEGEAAMRRLEEALRVAEEDKKAKEARDVKLIMAQITFLQKNVDEALGIYNQLTKEDPRDFRPYFCRGMIYSLLDRNEEAKEQFAKYRELSPKKFEVDGVALRWTRLAPSRVRCSNRSNLNFCVVSGSSCRERGTWFAKRDKMMKLAGYSLAVSFAPISSNVVKSNGRFTLGISHRNTCSYRLFSTHAQKQQLQEKPGVVARYYLPPWFSVAPMMDWTDHHYRTLVRLISKHAWLYTEMLAAETIVHQKDNLDRFLAYSPDQHPIVLQIGGSNIENLAKATELANVYCYDEINLNCGCPSPKVAGHGCFGVSLMLNPKFVAEAMSAIAASTNVPVSVKCRIGVDDHDSYNELCDFIYQVSSLSPTKHFIIHSRKALLNGISPAENRSIPPLKYEYFYGLLRDFPDLRFTINGGITRVDEVSAAREAGAHGVMVGRAAYNNPWQILGHVDTAIYDKPSCDLTRRQVLEKYLVYGDSVLGKYGHRSTLRDVVKPLLHLFHSEPGNGLWKRKADAAFKNCTTIESFFEETLVAIPDSVLDSLVAEPPPGRDLFANMHNLLPPPYRTREEAIIICA
;
A
#
# COMPACT_ATOMS: atom_id res chain seq x y z
N MET A 1 15.73 61.40 21.73
CA MET A 1 15.39 62.44 20.74
C MET A 1 14.93 61.70 19.49
N LEU A 2 13.64 61.72 19.13
CA LEU A 2 12.91 62.83 18.49
C LEU A 2 13.29 63.04 17.01
N THR A 3 12.61 62.28 16.15
CA THR A 3 11.90 62.68 14.91
C THR A 3 12.31 63.93 14.11
N SER A 4 12.19 63.78 12.77
CA SER A 4 11.67 64.73 11.75
C SER A 4 12.67 65.33 10.72
N ALA A 5 12.10 66.05 9.73
CA ALA A 5 12.68 66.61 8.49
C ALA A 5 13.15 65.57 7.44
N SER A 6 12.70 65.47 6.17
CA SER A 6 11.76 66.18 5.26
C SER A 6 12.31 67.19 4.22
N SER A 7 12.15 66.86 2.93
CA SER A 7 12.28 67.73 1.72
C SER A 7 13.71 68.26 1.43
N SER A 8 14.07 68.80 0.26
CA SER A 8 13.36 69.19 -1.00
C SER A 8 14.34 69.00 -2.20
N SER A 9 14.09 69.31 -3.50
CA SER A 9 13.51 70.52 -4.13
C SER A 9 13.45 70.43 -5.68
N ILE A 10 12.80 71.43 -6.34
CA ILE A 10 13.06 71.94 -7.72
C ILE A 10 12.56 71.06 -8.91
N PHE A 11 12.05 71.56 -10.07
CA PHE A 11 11.87 72.94 -10.58
C PHE A 11 10.68 73.15 -11.58
N SER A 12 10.21 74.41 -11.66
CA SER A 12 9.75 75.23 -12.82
C SER A 12 8.83 74.77 -13.99
N PHE A 13 7.60 75.36 -13.98
CA PHE A 13 6.95 76.18 -15.05
C PHE A 13 6.27 75.61 -16.33
N THR A 14 5.47 76.49 -16.95
CA THR A 14 4.31 76.36 -17.89
C THR A 14 4.58 77.21 -19.19
N PRO A 15 3.69 77.42 -20.23
CA PRO A 15 2.21 77.37 -20.25
C PRO A 15 1.39 77.06 -21.55
N LYS A 16 0.08 76.72 -21.38
CA LYS A 16 -1.14 77.03 -22.21
C LYS A 16 -1.20 76.50 -23.69
N THR A 17 -2.36 76.23 -24.35
CA THR A 17 -3.82 76.36 -24.06
C THR A 17 -4.70 75.48 -25.00
N LEU A 18 -6.00 75.32 -24.67
CA LEU A 18 -7.15 74.91 -25.53
C LEU A 18 -7.18 73.43 -26.01
N THR A 19 -8.33 72.77 -26.30
CA THR A 19 -9.77 73.15 -26.41
C THR A 19 -10.71 72.37 -25.44
N THR A 20 -12.05 72.43 -25.63
CA THR A 20 -13.12 72.13 -24.63
C THR A 20 -14.11 70.99 -25.07
N PRO A 21 -15.39 70.86 -24.60
CA PRO A 21 -15.84 69.93 -23.52
C PRO A 21 -17.07 69.06 -23.98
N PRO A 22 -18.06 68.58 -23.16
CA PRO A 22 -18.21 68.48 -21.68
C PRO A 22 -18.78 67.14 -21.07
N GLN A 23 -18.67 67.07 -19.74
CA GLN A 23 -19.44 66.36 -18.67
C GLN A 23 -20.72 65.54 -19.02
N GLN A 24 -20.93 64.30 -18.48
CA GLN A 24 -21.25 63.85 -17.09
C GLN A 24 -22.66 64.21 -16.54
N SER A 25 -23.45 63.23 -16.05
CA SER A 25 -23.94 63.16 -14.64
C SER A 25 -24.95 62.02 -14.28
N ARG A 26 -24.84 61.53 -13.02
CA ARG A 26 -25.88 61.11 -12.02
C ARG A 26 -27.09 60.18 -12.33
N PHE A 27 -27.04 58.98 -11.73
CA PHE A 27 -27.95 58.39 -10.70
C PHE A 27 -29.48 58.11 -10.90
N THR A 28 -29.93 57.07 -10.16
CA THR A 28 -31.26 56.77 -9.54
C THR A 28 -32.46 56.15 -10.32
N VAL A 29 -32.77 54.88 -9.96
CA VAL A 29 -34.08 54.36 -9.42
C VAL A 29 -35.28 53.94 -10.32
N ARG A 30 -35.63 52.64 -10.20
CA ARG A 30 -36.94 51.91 -10.31
C ARG A 30 -37.80 51.83 -11.61
N ALA A 31 -38.04 50.55 -11.98
CA ALA A 31 -39.35 49.88 -12.19
C ALA A 31 -40.16 49.98 -13.52
N HIS A 32 -40.62 48.79 -13.95
CA HIS A 32 -41.76 48.39 -14.81
C HIS A 32 -42.38 49.33 -15.87
N SER A 33 -42.44 48.87 -17.14
CA SER A 33 -43.70 48.48 -17.83
C SER A 33 -43.48 48.05 -19.32
N LYS A 34 -44.57 47.68 -20.02
CA LYS A 34 -44.72 47.15 -21.41
C LYS A 34 -46.01 47.74 -22.03
N PRO A 35 -46.36 47.53 -23.33
CA PRO A 35 -45.54 47.28 -24.52
C PRO A 35 -45.68 48.51 -25.46
N PRO A 36 -46.53 48.62 -26.52
CA PRO A 36 -47.07 47.71 -27.56
C PRO A 36 -46.06 47.63 -28.76
N ILE A 37 -46.31 47.50 -30.08
CA ILE A 37 -47.45 47.47 -31.04
C ILE A 37 -47.19 46.35 -32.10
N PHE A 38 -48.21 45.93 -32.86
CA PHE A 38 -48.21 44.92 -33.94
C PHE A 38 -48.63 45.56 -35.29
N PRO A 39 -48.33 45.00 -36.50
CA PRO A 39 -48.92 43.74 -37.01
C PRO A 39 -47.98 42.92 -37.96
N ASN A 40 -48.34 41.84 -38.67
CA ASN A 40 -49.63 41.19 -38.95
C ASN A 40 -49.47 39.66 -39.18
N LEU A 41 -50.46 38.89 -38.69
CA LEU A 41 -51.15 37.69 -39.25
C LEU A 41 -50.57 36.93 -40.49
N LYS A 42 -50.82 35.61 -40.71
CA LYS A 42 -52.06 34.83 -40.41
C LYS A 42 -51.89 33.28 -40.50
N THR A 43 -52.30 32.55 -39.44
CA THR A 43 -53.16 31.32 -39.42
C THR A 43 -52.76 29.99 -40.13
N LEU A 44 -53.30 28.80 -39.79
CA LEU A 44 -54.41 28.43 -38.87
C LEU A 44 -54.14 27.10 -38.11
N ALA A 45 -54.83 26.96 -36.98
CA ALA A 45 -55.12 25.82 -36.09
C ALA A 45 -55.73 24.56 -36.79
N GLY A 46 -56.06 23.44 -36.13
CA GLY A 46 -56.17 23.02 -34.71
C GLY A 46 -56.77 21.59 -34.64
N ALA A 47 -57.33 21.02 -33.56
CA ALA A 47 -57.34 21.28 -32.11
C ALA A 47 -57.97 20.04 -31.38
N ALA A 48 -57.91 20.02 -30.03
CA ALA A 48 -58.77 19.25 -29.10
C ALA A 48 -58.64 17.70 -28.92
N VAL A 49 -58.40 17.31 -27.65
CA VAL A 49 -59.13 16.31 -26.82
C VAL A 49 -59.52 14.94 -27.42
N PHE A 50 -59.02 13.83 -26.84
CA PHE A 50 -59.86 12.84 -26.11
C PHE A 50 -59.04 11.85 -25.25
N ALA A 51 -59.76 10.99 -24.52
CA ALA A 51 -59.31 10.14 -23.43
C ALA A 51 -58.37 8.98 -23.83
N ALA A 52 -57.66 8.45 -22.83
CA ALA A 52 -57.06 7.12 -22.89
C ALA A 52 -58.07 6.04 -22.48
N VAL A 53 -58.19 4.94 -23.24
CA VAL A 53 -58.59 3.60 -22.77
C VAL A 53 -58.27 2.55 -23.86
N ALA A 54 -58.06 1.31 -23.39
CA ALA A 54 -57.64 0.07 -24.06
C ALA A 54 -58.10 -0.22 -25.51
N LEU A 55 -57.29 -1.03 -26.23
CA LEU A 55 -57.49 -2.46 -26.61
C LEU A 55 -56.30 -2.91 -27.50
N GLN A 56 -55.57 -4.02 -27.21
CA GLN A 56 -55.82 -5.42 -27.64
C GLN A 56 -55.86 -5.61 -29.18
N PHE A 57 -55.32 -6.66 -29.82
CA PHE A 57 -54.44 -7.82 -29.48
C PHE A 57 -53.89 -8.40 -30.83
N PRO A 58 -53.00 -9.44 -30.94
CA PRO A 58 -53.09 -10.76 -30.28
C PRO A 58 -51.76 -11.39 -29.82
N ALA A 59 -51.86 -12.56 -29.18
CA ALA A 59 -50.73 -13.37 -28.72
C ALA A 59 -50.96 -14.87 -28.96
N ALA A 60 -49.91 -15.58 -29.40
CA ALA A 60 -49.71 -17.03 -29.28
C ALA A 60 -48.25 -17.34 -29.68
N ALA A 61 -47.53 -18.32 -29.14
CA ALA A 61 -47.89 -19.30 -28.10
C ALA A 61 -46.76 -19.44 -27.06
N ALA A 62 -47.09 -19.90 -25.86
CA ALA A 62 -46.12 -20.10 -24.78
C ALA A 62 -45.31 -21.41 -24.94
N ARG A 63 -44.07 -21.39 -24.45
CA ARG A 63 -43.41 -22.57 -23.88
C ARG A 63 -43.25 -22.35 -22.37
N ALA A 64 -43.33 -23.43 -21.60
CA ALA A 64 -43.51 -23.35 -20.16
C ALA A 64 -42.30 -22.77 -19.41
N SER A 65 -42.58 -21.97 -18.39
CA SER A 65 -41.62 -21.68 -17.31
C SER A 65 -41.26 -22.98 -16.57
N PRO A 66 -40.06 -23.10 -16.00
CA PRO A 66 -39.80 -24.14 -15.00
C PRO A 66 -40.74 -23.95 -13.79
N PRO A 67 -41.02 -25.00 -13.00
CA PRO A 67 -41.75 -24.85 -11.75
C PRO A 67 -41.01 -23.89 -10.80
N PRO A 68 -41.71 -23.19 -9.90
CA PRO A 68 -41.04 -22.46 -8.83
C PRO A 68 -40.21 -23.43 -7.99
N PRO A 69 -39.10 -22.97 -7.38
CA PRO A 69 -38.47 -23.76 -6.32
C PRO A 69 -39.50 -24.06 -5.22
N PRO A 70 -39.35 -25.16 -4.45
CA PRO A 70 -40.14 -25.32 -3.23
C PRO A 70 -39.96 -24.08 -2.35
N PRO A 71 -40.95 -23.71 -1.53
CA PRO A 71 -40.74 -22.68 -0.52
C PRO A 71 -39.48 -23.00 0.26
N LEU A 72 -38.59 -22.02 0.48
CA LEU A 72 -37.63 -22.18 1.56
C LEU A 72 -38.44 -22.40 2.82
N GLU A 73 -38.23 -23.55 3.46
CA GLU A 73 -38.75 -23.77 4.80
C GLU A 73 -38.14 -22.68 5.68
N THR A 74 -38.97 -21.73 6.10
CA THR A 74 -38.62 -20.81 7.17
C THR A 74 -38.56 -21.66 8.44
N GLU A 75 -37.40 -22.26 8.70
CA GLU A 75 -37.12 -22.89 9.99
C GLU A 75 -37.52 -21.89 11.07
N SER A 76 -38.52 -22.27 11.87
CA SER A 76 -39.02 -21.44 12.95
C SER A 76 -37.90 -21.31 13.98
N LEU A 77 -37.18 -20.18 13.96
CA LEU A 77 -36.01 -19.97 14.81
C LEU A 77 -36.35 -19.93 16.31
N SER A 78 -37.63 -19.79 16.70
CA SER A 78 -38.03 -19.56 18.09
C SER A 78 -37.58 -20.66 19.09
N PRO A 79 -37.66 -21.98 18.82
CA PRO A 79 -37.18 -22.97 19.77
C PRO A 79 -35.65 -22.94 19.94
N LEU A 80 -34.92 -22.35 18.97
CA LEU A 80 -33.47 -22.25 18.99
C LEU A 80 -33.00 -20.94 19.65
N SER A 81 -33.71 -19.82 19.48
CA SER A 81 -33.46 -18.60 20.26
C SER A 81 -33.68 -18.88 21.75
N ASP A 82 -34.81 -19.49 22.11
CA ASP A 82 -35.19 -19.77 23.50
C ASP A 82 -34.16 -20.71 24.18
N LEU A 83 -33.61 -21.67 23.44
CA LEU A 83 -32.57 -22.58 23.93
C LEU A 83 -31.20 -21.90 24.09
N LEU A 84 -30.87 -20.94 23.22
CA LEU A 84 -29.60 -20.21 23.26
C LEU A 84 -29.60 -19.09 24.31
N GLU A 85 -30.69 -18.35 24.47
CA GLU A 85 -30.84 -17.31 25.51
C GLU A 85 -30.64 -17.88 26.91
N ASN A 86 -31.19 -19.07 27.17
CA ASN A 86 -31.10 -19.73 28.47
C ASN A 86 -29.79 -20.52 28.69
N ASN A 87 -28.88 -20.59 27.69
CA ASN A 87 -27.64 -21.34 27.78
C ASN A 87 -26.40 -20.45 27.64
N THR A 88 -25.88 -20.00 28.79
CA THR A 88 -24.69 -19.15 28.89
C THR A 88 -23.41 -19.79 28.35
N GLU A 89 -23.27 -21.12 28.42
CA GLU A 89 -22.13 -21.84 27.85
C GLU A 89 -22.20 -21.88 26.32
N ALA A 90 -23.39 -22.09 25.75
CA ALA A 90 -23.60 -22.03 24.30
C ALA A 90 -23.35 -20.62 23.74
N LEU A 91 -23.80 -19.57 24.45
CA LEU A 91 -23.50 -18.18 24.10
C LEU A 91 -22.00 -17.86 24.21
N ALA A 92 -21.29 -18.43 25.20
CA ALA A 92 -19.83 -18.28 25.30
C ALA A 92 -19.11 -19.00 24.14
N ALA A 93 -19.53 -20.22 23.80
CA ALA A 93 -18.99 -20.98 22.68
C ALA A 93 -19.20 -20.26 21.33
N LEU A 94 -20.39 -19.68 21.09
CA LEU A 94 -20.66 -18.88 19.89
C LEU A 94 -19.79 -17.61 19.82
N LYS A 95 -19.50 -16.97 20.96
CA LYS A 95 -18.64 -15.77 21.01
C LYS A 95 -17.16 -16.12 20.75
N SER A 96 -16.67 -17.22 21.31
CA SER A 96 -15.32 -17.74 21.02
C SER A 96 -15.18 -18.19 19.56
N LEU A 97 -16.21 -18.84 19.00
CA LEU A 97 -16.21 -19.26 17.60
C LEU A 97 -16.28 -18.03 16.66
N LEU A 98 -17.09 -17.02 16.98
CA LEU A 98 -17.11 -15.76 16.23
C LEU A 98 -15.72 -15.10 16.23
N GLN A 99 -15.05 -15.01 17.38
CA GLN A 99 -13.69 -14.49 17.47
C GLN A 99 -12.74 -15.30 16.58
N GLN A 100 -12.79 -16.64 16.65
CA GLN A 100 -11.95 -17.50 15.80
C GLN A 100 -12.21 -17.27 14.30
N LYS A 101 -13.46 -17.13 13.87
CA LYS A 101 -13.82 -16.89 12.45
C LYS A 101 -13.38 -15.50 11.97
N LEU A 102 -13.48 -14.47 12.82
CA LEU A 102 -12.94 -13.13 12.52
C LEU A 102 -11.40 -13.10 12.52
N GLU A 103 -10.73 -13.89 13.35
CA GLU A 103 -9.26 -14.03 13.35
C GLU A 103 -8.73 -14.81 12.12
N LEU A 104 -9.55 -15.70 11.55
CA LEU A 104 -9.24 -16.45 10.32
C LEU A 104 -9.66 -15.72 9.03
N GLY A 105 -10.52 -14.70 9.11
CA GLY A 105 -11.08 -14.00 7.94
C GLY A 105 -12.17 -14.78 7.21
N GLU A 106 -12.88 -15.65 7.94
CA GLU A 106 -13.97 -16.48 7.42
C GLU A 106 -15.30 -15.73 7.55
N ASP A 107 -15.41 -14.62 6.81
CA ASP A 107 -16.43 -13.57 7.00
C ASP A 107 -17.88 -14.07 6.88
N ASP A 108 -18.19 -14.95 5.91
CA ASP A 108 -19.54 -15.52 5.75
C ASP A 108 -19.96 -16.36 6.97
N GLU A 109 -19.01 -17.10 7.56
CA GLU A 109 -19.26 -17.92 8.75
C GLU A 109 -19.36 -17.04 10.00
N ALA A 110 -18.52 -16.00 10.12
CA ALA A 110 -18.64 -14.98 11.15
C ALA A 110 -20.00 -14.26 11.08
N PHE A 111 -20.48 -13.91 9.88
CA PHE A 111 -21.79 -13.29 9.66
C PHE A 111 -22.96 -14.23 9.97
N SER A 112 -22.82 -15.53 9.68
CA SER A 112 -23.77 -16.58 10.09
C SER A 112 -23.85 -16.70 11.63
N ILE A 113 -22.70 -16.70 12.32
CA ILE A 113 -22.66 -16.72 13.80
C ILE A 113 -23.23 -15.42 14.37
N LEU A 114 -22.97 -14.27 13.76
CA LEU A 114 -23.57 -12.98 14.15
C LEU A 114 -25.09 -12.98 14.01
N LYS A 115 -25.65 -13.53 12.92
CA LYS A 115 -27.11 -13.69 12.79
C LYS A 115 -27.70 -14.55 13.91
N ARG A 116 -27.01 -15.62 14.33
CA ARG A 116 -27.42 -16.45 15.47
C ARG A 116 -27.30 -15.71 16.82
N LEU A 117 -26.26 -14.91 17.01
CA LEU A 117 -26.08 -14.09 18.22
C LEU A 117 -27.08 -12.92 18.29
N ILE A 118 -27.48 -12.34 17.16
CA ILE A 118 -28.56 -11.35 17.08
C ILE A 118 -29.91 -12.01 17.37
N ALA A 119 -30.19 -13.19 16.80
CA ALA A 119 -31.43 -13.92 17.05
C ALA A 119 -31.58 -14.41 18.49
N ALA A 120 -30.48 -14.67 19.19
CA ALA A 120 -30.46 -15.12 20.59
C ALA A 120 -30.08 -14.01 21.60
N GLN A 121 -29.86 -12.77 21.16
CA GLN A 121 -29.68 -11.57 21.99
C GLN A 121 -30.15 -10.32 21.21
N PRO A 122 -31.46 -10.19 20.88
CA PRO A 122 -31.96 -9.16 19.96
C PRO A 122 -31.77 -7.72 20.44
N ASP A 123 -31.72 -7.51 21.76
CA ASP A 123 -31.44 -6.21 22.38
C ASP A 123 -29.94 -5.85 22.46
N ALA A 124 -29.05 -6.81 22.21
CA ALA A 124 -27.60 -6.61 22.28
C ALA A 124 -27.09 -5.90 21.00
N ALA A 125 -27.16 -4.57 21.02
CA ALA A 125 -26.74 -3.69 19.94
C ALA A 125 -25.30 -3.96 19.42
N ASP A 126 -24.40 -4.46 20.26
CA ASP A 126 -23.03 -4.82 19.88
C ASP A 126 -22.96 -5.83 18.73
N TRP A 127 -23.84 -6.85 18.70
CA TRP A 127 -23.85 -7.84 17.62
C TRP A 127 -24.36 -7.23 16.31
N LYS A 128 -25.36 -6.34 16.40
CA LYS A 128 -25.89 -5.60 15.25
C LYS A 128 -24.84 -4.62 14.70
N PHE A 129 -24.13 -3.91 15.57
CA PHE A 129 -23.03 -3.02 15.17
C PHE A 129 -21.87 -3.77 14.52
N LEU A 130 -21.50 -4.95 15.05
CA LEU A 130 -20.44 -5.78 14.47
C LEU A 130 -20.86 -6.40 13.12
N ALA A 131 -22.13 -6.82 12.98
CA ALA A 131 -22.71 -7.21 11.69
C ALA A 131 -22.77 -6.04 10.69
N ALA A 132 -23.08 -4.83 11.16
CA ALA A 132 -23.08 -3.62 10.33
C ALA A 132 -21.68 -3.31 9.77
N ARG A 133 -20.64 -3.41 10.61
CA ARG A 133 -19.25 -3.24 10.15
C ARG A 133 -18.85 -4.35 9.17
N LEU A 134 -19.12 -5.62 9.49
CA LEU A 134 -18.73 -6.75 8.64
C LEU A 134 -19.36 -6.63 7.25
N ALA A 135 -20.67 -6.33 7.17
CA ALA A 135 -21.35 -6.03 5.90
C ALA A 135 -20.76 -4.81 5.17
N ALA A 136 -20.37 -3.74 5.90
CA ALA A 136 -19.74 -2.55 5.33
C ALA A 136 -18.29 -2.76 4.85
N GLU A 137 -17.67 -3.88 5.22
CA GLU A 137 -16.31 -4.29 4.83
C GLU A 137 -16.33 -5.35 3.72
N THR A 138 -17.30 -6.30 3.72
CA THR A 138 -17.54 -7.24 2.60
C THR A 138 -18.22 -6.58 1.40
N GLY A 139 -18.92 -5.46 1.60
CA GLY A 139 -19.51 -4.64 0.54
C GLY A 139 -21.04 -4.64 0.46
N ASP A 140 -21.73 -5.35 1.35
CA ASP A 140 -23.19 -5.29 1.49
C ASP A 140 -23.63 -3.99 2.18
N VAL A 141 -23.71 -2.93 1.37
CA VAL A 141 -24.14 -1.58 1.78
C VAL A 141 -25.58 -1.56 2.30
N GLU A 142 -26.45 -2.46 1.85
CA GLU A 142 -27.86 -2.46 2.25
C GLU A 142 -28.06 -3.12 3.62
N ALA A 143 -27.47 -4.30 3.86
CA ALA A 143 -27.49 -4.93 5.18
C ALA A 143 -26.74 -4.08 6.22
N ALA A 144 -25.58 -3.50 5.86
CA ALA A 144 -24.85 -2.59 6.74
C ALA A 144 -25.72 -1.39 7.15
N ARG A 145 -26.41 -0.78 6.19
CA ARG A 145 -27.32 0.35 6.42
C ARG A 145 -28.50 -0.04 7.32
N GLY A 146 -29.08 -1.23 7.13
CA GLY A 146 -30.14 -1.78 7.97
C GLY A 146 -29.69 -1.94 9.42
N TYR A 147 -28.58 -2.66 9.66
CA TYR A 147 -28.07 -2.87 11.02
C TYR A 147 -27.64 -1.58 11.72
N TYR A 148 -27.03 -0.62 11.02
CA TYR A 148 -26.76 0.71 11.60
C TYR A 148 -28.05 1.46 11.97
N GLN A 149 -29.12 1.33 11.18
CA GLN A 149 -30.42 1.94 11.50
C GLN A 149 -31.07 1.28 12.72
N GLU A 150 -30.96 -0.05 12.91
CA GLU A 150 -31.41 -0.72 14.13
C GLU A 150 -30.66 -0.24 15.38
N VAL A 151 -29.32 -0.14 15.30
CA VAL A 151 -28.50 0.35 16.43
C VAL A 151 -28.83 1.81 16.77
N LEU A 152 -29.05 2.66 15.76
CA LEU A 152 -29.45 4.06 15.95
C LEU A 152 -30.92 4.23 16.37
N ALA A 153 -31.81 3.28 16.09
CA ALA A 153 -33.16 3.27 16.63
C ALA A 153 -33.17 2.95 18.14
N ALA A 154 -32.28 2.05 18.59
CA ALA A 154 -32.12 1.73 20.01
C ALA A 154 -31.33 2.81 20.78
N ASN A 155 -30.30 3.40 20.16
CA ASN A 155 -29.53 4.51 20.71
C ASN A 155 -29.18 5.56 19.63
N PRO A 156 -30.04 6.60 19.45
CA PRO A 156 -29.84 7.66 18.46
C PRO A 156 -28.53 8.45 18.61
N LEU A 157 -27.86 8.35 19.76
CA LEU A 157 -26.64 9.08 20.10
C LEU A 157 -25.42 8.17 20.29
N SER A 158 -25.47 6.93 19.77
CA SER A 158 -24.27 6.06 19.68
C SER A 158 -23.23 6.71 18.76
N PHE A 159 -22.11 7.15 19.35
CA PHE A 159 -21.01 7.79 18.63
C PHE A 159 -20.45 6.88 17.52
N GLU A 160 -20.24 5.61 17.85
CA GLU A 160 -19.69 4.60 16.94
C GLU A 160 -20.62 4.34 15.75
N ALA A 161 -21.92 4.18 15.99
CA ALA A 161 -22.90 3.94 14.94
C ALA A 161 -23.15 5.19 14.09
N LEU A 162 -23.22 6.38 14.69
CA LEU A 162 -23.33 7.65 13.94
C LEU A 162 -22.10 7.89 13.06
N PHE A 163 -20.89 7.66 13.57
CA PHE A 163 -19.65 7.87 12.84
C PHE A 163 -19.53 6.91 11.65
N GLU A 164 -19.68 5.60 11.88
CA GLU A 164 -19.51 4.61 10.81
C GLU A 164 -20.66 4.67 9.78
N ASN A 165 -21.90 4.97 10.21
CA ASN A 165 -23.01 5.16 9.28
C ASN A 165 -22.81 6.41 8.41
N ALA A 166 -22.38 7.54 8.99
CA ALA A 166 -22.08 8.74 8.23
C ALA A 166 -20.90 8.53 7.26
N LEU A 167 -19.87 7.76 7.66
CA LEU A 167 -18.74 7.39 6.81
C LEU A 167 -19.14 6.39 5.70
N LEU A 168 -20.10 5.50 5.94
CA LEU A 168 -20.69 4.65 4.90
C LEU A 168 -21.51 5.49 3.91
N MET A 169 -22.33 6.43 4.39
CA MET A 169 -23.13 7.31 3.55
C MET A 169 -22.29 8.26 2.69
N ASP A 170 -21.24 8.89 3.24
CA ASP A 170 -20.36 9.77 2.47
C ASP A 170 -19.62 9.00 1.37
N ARG A 171 -19.20 7.74 1.65
CA ARG A 171 -18.68 6.80 0.63
C ARG A 171 -19.69 6.47 -0.47
N CYS A 172 -20.98 6.43 -0.16
CA CYS A 172 -22.07 6.22 -1.13
C CYS A 172 -22.46 7.50 -1.91
N GLY A 173 -21.81 8.64 -1.64
CA GLY A 173 -22.18 9.94 -2.23
C GLY A 173 -23.35 10.63 -1.53
N GLU A 174 -23.88 10.07 -0.44
CA GLU A 174 -25.00 10.62 0.34
C GLU A 174 -24.56 11.61 1.42
N GLY A 175 -23.40 12.26 1.27
CA GLY A 175 -22.79 13.11 2.30
C GLY A 175 -23.71 14.23 2.84
N GLU A 176 -24.52 14.84 1.97
CA GLU A 176 -25.56 15.81 2.33
C GLU A 176 -26.65 15.22 3.25
N ALA A 177 -27.04 13.96 3.01
CA ALA A 177 -28.01 13.25 3.84
C ALA A 177 -27.36 12.70 5.13
N ALA A 178 -26.05 12.47 5.14
CA ALA A 178 -25.29 12.15 6.34
C ALA A 178 -25.24 13.36 7.28
N MET A 179 -24.92 14.54 6.75
CA MET A 179 -24.92 15.80 7.53
C MET A 179 -26.30 16.07 8.14
N ARG A 180 -27.40 15.96 7.38
CA ARG A 180 -28.76 16.11 7.95
C ARG A 180 -29.10 15.12 9.06
N ARG A 181 -28.58 13.88 9.01
CA ARG A 181 -28.74 12.89 10.09
C ARG A 181 -27.93 13.27 11.34
N LEU A 182 -26.75 13.87 11.17
CA LEU A 182 -25.93 14.37 12.27
C LEU A 182 -26.51 15.66 12.89
N GLU A 183 -27.10 16.54 12.07
CA GLU A 183 -27.85 17.71 12.56
C GLU A 183 -29.06 17.30 13.42
N GLU A 184 -29.79 16.27 13.01
CA GLU A 184 -30.90 15.71 13.80
C GLU A 184 -30.39 15.05 15.10
N ALA A 185 -29.31 14.26 15.04
CA ALA A 185 -28.70 13.69 16.25
C ALA A 185 -28.18 14.78 17.21
N LEU A 186 -27.63 15.89 16.68
CA LEU A 186 -27.21 17.04 17.49
C LEU A 186 -28.42 17.71 18.15
N ARG A 187 -29.52 17.91 17.41
CA ARG A 187 -30.77 18.45 17.95
C ARG A 187 -31.32 17.60 19.09
N VAL A 188 -31.39 16.27 18.91
CA VAL A 188 -31.80 15.33 19.97
C VAL A 188 -30.88 15.44 21.20
N ALA A 189 -29.55 15.53 21.00
CA ALA A 189 -28.62 15.69 22.11
C ALA A 189 -28.77 17.05 22.84
N GLU A 190 -29.09 18.13 22.14
CA GLU A 190 -29.30 19.45 22.73
C GLU A 190 -30.67 19.57 23.43
N GLU A 191 -31.75 18.99 22.86
CA GLU A 191 -33.08 18.89 23.48
C GLU A 191 -33.03 18.03 24.78
N ASP A 192 -32.34 16.88 24.75
CA ASP A 192 -32.07 16.04 25.92
C ASP A 192 -31.05 16.64 26.92
N LYS A 193 -30.41 17.77 26.56
CA LYS A 193 -29.32 18.43 27.34
C LYS A 193 -28.10 17.53 27.57
N LYS A 194 -27.89 16.53 26.72
CA LYS A 194 -26.76 15.59 26.69
C LYS A 194 -25.52 16.28 26.11
N ALA A 195 -24.96 17.20 26.90
CA ALA A 195 -23.92 18.13 26.46
C ALA A 195 -22.60 17.46 26.04
N LYS A 196 -22.30 16.24 26.49
CA LYS A 196 -21.14 15.46 26.00
C LYS A 196 -21.45 14.90 24.62
N GLU A 197 -22.59 14.25 24.47
CA GLU A 197 -23.05 13.61 23.24
C GLU A 197 -23.21 14.66 22.12
N ALA A 198 -23.67 15.87 22.44
CA ALA A 198 -23.68 17.00 21.51
C ALA A 198 -22.26 17.39 21.02
N ARG A 199 -21.23 17.33 21.87
CA ARG A 199 -19.82 17.50 21.45
C ARG A 199 -19.32 16.32 20.63
N ASP A 200 -19.73 15.10 20.97
CA ASP A 200 -19.40 13.89 20.22
C ASP A 200 -20.00 13.93 18.80
N VAL A 201 -21.24 14.38 18.63
CA VAL A 201 -21.85 14.59 17.30
C VAL A 201 -21.18 15.73 16.53
N LYS A 202 -20.92 16.88 17.14
CA LYS A 202 -20.13 17.98 16.54
C LYS A 202 -18.73 17.51 16.09
N LEU A 203 -18.11 16.58 16.81
CA LEU A 203 -16.83 15.97 16.43
C LEU A 203 -16.98 15.14 15.15
N ILE A 204 -18.02 14.30 15.05
CA ILE A 204 -18.33 13.54 13.82
C ILE A 204 -18.60 14.49 12.65
N MET A 205 -19.42 15.54 12.85
CA MET A 205 -19.67 16.56 11.83
C MET A 205 -18.36 17.16 11.32
N ALA A 206 -17.45 17.60 12.21
CA ALA A 206 -16.14 18.11 11.80
C ALA A 206 -15.28 17.09 11.02
N GLN A 207 -15.44 15.79 11.28
CA GLN A 207 -14.76 14.73 10.54
C GLN A 207 -15.38 14.55 9.12
N ILE A 208 -16.70 14.58 9.01
CA ILE A 208 -17.44 14.46 7.73
C ILE A 208 -17.27 15.73 6.88
N THR A 209 -17.43 16.93 7.43
CA THR A 209 -17.14 18.22 6.79
C THR A 209 -15.71 18.26 6.21
N PHE A 210 -14.73 17.71 6.94
CA PHE A 210 -13.37 17.57 6.44
C PHE A 210 -13.26 16.57 5.28
N LEU A 211 -13.99 15.45 5.30
CA LEU A 211 -14.14 14.51 4.18
C LEU A 211 -14.93 15.10 2.99
N GLN A 212 -15.77 16.11 3.22
CA GLN A 212 -16.49 16.83 2.16
C GLN A 212 -15.67 17.94 1.51
N LYS A 213 -14.47 18.23 2.06
CA LYS A 213 -13.38 19.13 1.56
C LYS A 213 -13.45 20.56 2.13
N ASN A 214 -14.36 20.83 3.06
CA ASN A 214 -14.52 22.14 3.68
C ASN A 214 -13.53 22.29 4.87
N VAL A 215 -12.25 22.47 4.56
CA VAL A 215 -11.17 22.41 5.57
C VAL A 215 -11.27 23.51 6.63
N ASP A 216 -11.54 24.75 6.22
CA ASP A 216 -11.62 25.88 7.14
C ASP A 216 -12.87 25.80 8.04
N GLU A 217 -13.96 25.24 7.53
CA GLU A 217 -15.19 24.96 8.28
C GLU A 217 -14.94 23.88 9.34
N ALA A 218 -14.35 22.75 8.96
CA ALA A 218 -13.95 21.69 9.89
C ALA A 218 -12.99 22.20 10.97
N LEU A 219 -11.97 22.98 10.59
CA LEU A 219 -11.07 23.65 11.54
C LEU A 219 -11.83 24.64 12.44
N GLY A 220 -12.85 25.32 11.93
CA GLY A 220 -13.78 26.15 12.71
C GLY A 220 -14.49 25.35 13.81
N ILE A 221 -15.10 24.21 13.45
CA ILE A 221 -15.80 23.33 14.38
C ILE A 221 -14.83 22.77 15.44
N TYR A 222 -13.64 22.28 15.04
CA TYR A 222 -12.64 21.83 16.02
C TYR A 222 -12.14 22.97 16.93
N ASN A 223 -12.01 24.20 16.42
CA ASN A 223 -11.67 25.36 17.25
C ASN A 223 -12.78 25.65 18.27
N GLN A 224 -14.06 25.53 17.90
CA GLN A 224 -15.19 25.64 18.81
C GLN A 224 -15.19 24.53 19.86
N LEU A 225 -14.98 23.27 19.47
CA LEU A 225 -14.87 22.15 20.40
C LEU A 225 -13.76 22.36 21.44
N THR A 226 -12.57 22.86 21.04
CA THR A 226 -11.50 23.20 22.01
C THR A 226 -11.80 24.39 22.93
N LYS A 227 -12.90 25.12 22.72
CA LYS A 227 -13.43 26.15 23.63
C LYS A 227 -14.56 25.61 24.50
N GLU A 228 -15.42 24.76 23.96
CA GLU A 228 -16.50 24.08 24.69
C GLU A 228 -15.93 23.09 25.72
N ASP A 229 -14.86 22.37 25.38
CA ASP A 229 -14.14 21.48 26.30
C ASP A 229 -12.62 21.49 26.02
N PRO A 230 -11.84 22.34 26.73
CA PRO A 230 -10.39 22.39 26.60
C PRO A 230 -9.64 21.14 27.11
N ARG A 231 -10.34 20.17 27.72
CA ARG A 231 -9.75 18.89 28.16
C ARG A 231 -9.99 17.75 27.19
N ASP A 232 -10.88 17.90 26.21
CA ASP A 232 -11.05 16.91 25.15
C ASP A 232 -9.80 16.87 24.26
N PHE A 233 -9.06 15.77 24.33
CA PHE A 233 -7.84 15.57 23.54
C PHE A 233 -8.13 15.35 22.03
N ARG A 234 -9.36 14.99 21.65
CA ARG A 234 -9.70 14.50 20.31
C ARG A 234 -9.69 15.61 19.24
N PRO A 235 -10.26 16.81 19.47
CA PRO A 235 -10.10 17.94 18.55
C PRO A 235 -8.64 18.34 18.31
N TYR A 236 -7.77 18.28 19.32
CA TYR A 236 -6.34 18.57 19.15
C TYR A 236 -5.66 17.52 18.27
N PHE A 237 -5.98 16.23 18.42
CA PHE A 237 -5.49 15.20 17.51
C PHE A 237 -5.93 15.47 16.06
N CYS A 238 -7.23 15.66 15.82
CA CYS A 238 -7.77 15.91 14.48
C CYS A 238 -7.16 17.18 13.85
N ARG A 239 -7.06 18.29 14.59
CA ARG A 239 -6.39 19.51 14.10
C ARG A 239 -4.92 19.29 13.80
N GLY A 240 -4.19 18.55 14.63
CA GLY A 240 -2.79 18.19 14.38
C GLY A 240 -2.62 17.45 13.05
N MET A 241 -3.48 16.44 12.80
CA MET A 241 -3.48 15.69 11.54
C MET A 241 -3.84 16.59 10.33
N ILE A 242 -4.82 17.50 10.47
CA ILE A 242 -5.19 18.45 9.40
C ILE A 242 -4.06 19.44 9.11
N TYR A 243 -3.43 20.04 10.14
CA TYR A 243 -2.30 20.94 9.93
C TYR A 243 -1.10 20.23 9.29
N SER A 244 -0.86 18.95 9.59
CA SER A 244 0.13 18.12 8.87
C SER A 244 -0.24 17.87 7.41
N LEU A 245 -1.52 17.76 7.03
CA LEU A 245 -1.96 17.68 5.63
C LEU A 245 -1.97 19.04 4.88
N LEU A 246 -1.73 20.14 5.58
CA LEU A 246 -1.60 21.50 5.04
C LEU A 246 -0.16 22.03 5.10
N ASP A 247 0.82 21.17 5.44
CA ASP A 247 2.21 21.52 5.74
C ASP A 247 2.41 22.62 6.81
N ARG A 248 1.38 22.92 7.60
CA ARG A 248 1.34 23.86 8.74
C ARG A 248 1.98 23.25 9.98
N ASN A 249 3.22 22.80 9.82
CA ASN A 249 3.87 21.86 10.73
C ASN A 249 4.17 22.41 12.13
N GLU A 250 4.32 23.73 12.32
CA GLU A 250 4.45 24.31 13.67
C GLU A 250 3.12 24.29 14.44
N GLU A 251 2.01 24.57 13.77
CA GLU A 251 0.67 24.44 14.37
C GLU A 251 0.36 22.96 14.67
N ALA A 252 0.75 22.05 13.77
CA ALA A 252 0.66 20.61 14.01
C ALA A 252 1.45 20.19 15.27
N LYS A 253 2.70 20.66 15.45
CA LYS A 253 3.50 20.42 16.67
C LYS A 253 2.77 20.88 17.93
N GLU A 254 2.16 22.06 17.91
CA GLU A 254 1.42 22.60 19.04
C GLU A 254 0.20 21.71 19.39
N GLN A 255 -0.59 21.30 18.40
CA GLN A 255 -1.76 20.46 18.65
C GLN A 255 -1.35 19.06 19.12
N PHE A 256 -0.31 18.46 18.54
CA PHE A 256 0.22 17.17 19.01
C PHE A 256 0.98 17.27 20.35
N ALA A 257 1.35 18.46 20.83
CA ALA A 257 1.80 18.67 22.20
C ALA A 257 0.60 18.62 23.17
N LYS A 258 -0.43 19.44 22.92
CA LYS A 258 -1.67 19.47 23.72
C LYS A 258 -2.38 18.12 23.78
N TYR A 259 -2.44 17.40 22.65
CA TYR A 259 -2.94 16.03 22.60
C TYR A 259 -2.16 15.10 23.55
N ARG A 260 -0.82 15.14 23.57
CA ARG A 260 0.00 14.29 24.47
C ARG A 260 -0.04 14.72 25.94
N GLU A 261 -0.36 15.97 26.23
CA GLU A 261 -0.60 16.48 27.58
C GLU A 261 -1.94 15.98 28.15
N LEU A 262 -2.98 15.94 27.31
CA LEU A 262 -4.35 15.61 27.71
C LEU A 262 -4.72 14.13 27.55
N SER A 263 -4.04 13.37 26.67
CA SER A 263 -4.41 11.99 26.34
C SER A 263 -4.07 11.00 27.46
N PRO A 264 -5.06 10.25 28.00
CA PRO A 264 -4.83 9.12 28.91
C PRO A 264 -3.90 8.05 28.31
N LYS A 265 -3.16 7.33 29.17
CA LYS A 265 -2.16 6.32 28.73
C LYS A 265 -2.70 5.10 27.97
N LYS A 266 -4.01 4.84 27.98
CA LYS A 266 -4.65 3.86 27.07
C LYS A 266 -4.60 4.34 25.61
N PHE A 267 -4.44 5.65 25.41
CA PHE A 267 -4.52 6.37 24.15
C PHE A 267 -3.22 7.17 23.87
N GLU A 268 -2.09 6.78 24.47
CA GLU A 268 -0.76 7.21 24.03
C GLU A 268 -0.47 6.55 22.66
N VAL A 269 -0.66 7.29 21.56
CA VAL A 269 -0.32 6.81 20.20
C VAL A 269 1.20 6.80 20.03
N ASP A 270 1.80 5.67 20.39
CA ASP A 270 3.24 5.44 20.35
C ASP A 270 3.82 5.66 18.94
N GLY A 271 4.92 6.43 18.88
CA GLY A 271 5.73 6.64 17.67
C GLY A 271 5.11 7.46 16.52
N VAL A 272 3.79 7.45 16.27
CA VAL A 272 3.21 8.00 15.03
C VAL A 272 3.16 9.53 15.02
N ALA A 273 2.55 10.18 16.01
CA ALA A 273 2.35 11.64 16.02
C ALA A 273 3.67 12.45 16.02
N LEU A 274 4.73 11.88 16.61
CA LEU A 274 6.08 12.48 16.63
C LEU A 274 6.85 12.33 15.30
N ARG A 275 6.35 11.51 14.36
CA ARG A 275 6.97 11.31 13.05
C ARG A 275 6.57 12.38 12.04
N TRP A 276 5.29 12.78 12.06
CA TRP A 276 4.73 13.80 11.15
C TRP A 276 5.22 15.21 11.49
N THR A 277 5.31 15.54 12.77
CA THR A 277 5.80 16.85 13.26
C THR A 277 7.27 17.15 12.91
N ARG A 278 8.04 16.16 12.45
CA ARG A 278 9.42 16.33 11.96
C ARG A 278 9.51 16.56 10.45
N LEU A 279 8.39 16.58 9.73
CA LEU A 279 8.33 16.91 8.30
C LEU A 279 8.08 18.41 8.04
N ALA A 280 8.28 19.27 9.04
CA ALA A 280 8.36 20.71 8.86
C ALA A 280 9.49 21.07 7.87
N PRO A 281 9.20 21.64 6.68
CA PRO A 281 10.23 22.00 5.72
C PRO A 281 11.12 23.11 6.29
N SER A 282 12.37 22.79 6.56
CA SER A 282 13.34 23.70 7.17
C SER A 282 13.77 24.80 6.20
N ARG A 283 13.06 25.94 6.24
CA ARG A 283 13.42 27.24 5.63
C ARG A 283 14.17 27.15 4.28
N VAL A 284 13.44 26.90 3.19
CA VAL A 284 13.94 27.29 1.87
C VAL A 284 14.06 28.82 1.84
N ARG A 285 15.28 29.35 1.69
CA ARG A 285 15.49 30.76 1.37
C ARG A 285 15.01 31.00 -0.06
N CYS A 286 13.90 31.72 -0.23
CA CYS A 286 13.45 32.15 -1.55
C CYS A 286 14.36 33.27 -2.08
N SER A 287 15.41 32.89 -2.80
CA SER A 287 16.37 33.81 -3.41
C SER A 287 15.92 34.26 -4.80
N ASN A 288 14.76 34.93 -4.87
CA ASN A 288 14.51 36.12 -5.70
C ASN A 288 13.08 36.64 -5.49
N ARG A 289 12.95 37.93 -5.13
CA ARG A 289 11.68 38.66 -5.09
C ARG A 289 11.54 39.50 -6.36
N SER A 290 10.77 39.02 -7.33
CA SER A 290 10.24 39.86 -8.41
C SER A 290 9.04 39.16 -9.06
N ASN A 291 8.03 39.95 -9.43
CA ASN A 291 6.90 39.59 -10.29
C ASN A 291 5.90 38.55 -9.73
N LEU A 292 5.13 38.94 -8.71
CA LEU A 292 3.70 38.61 -8.73
C LEU A 292 3.01 39.57 -9.71
N ASN A 293 2.49 39.04 -10.82
CA ASN A 293 1.26 39.46 -11.54
C ASN A 293 1.22 38.79 -12.94
N PHE A 294 0.01 38.57 -13.47
CA PHE A 294 -0.31 37.78 -14.68
C PHE A 294 0.10 36.29 -14.55
N CYS A 295 -0.81 35.32 -14.52
CA CYS A 295 -1.95 35.14 -15.43
C CYS A 295 -3.17 34.51 -14.77
N VAL A 296 -4.35 34.99 -15.17
CA VAL A 296 -5.65 34.30 -15.03
C VAL A 296 -6.17 34.11 -16.46
N VAL A 297 -7.10 33.15 -16.66
CA VAL A 297 -7.72 32.78 -17.95
C VAL A 297 -6.86 31.88 -18.86
N SER A 298 -6.76 30.61 -18.49
CA SER A 298 -7.05 29.48 -19.40
C SER A 298 -7.48 28.26 -18.57
N GLY A 299 -8.42 27.46 -19.07
CA GLY A 299 -9.09 26.43 -18.27
C GLY A 299 -8.41 25.07 -18.29
N SER A 300 -7.75 24.68 -17.18
CA SER A 300 -7.34 23.30 -16.91
C SER A 300 -7.39 23.03 -15.40
N SER A 301 -8.27 22.13 -14.95
CA SER A 301 -8.38 21.76 -13.53
C SER A 301 -8.72 20.27 -13.36
N CYS A 302 -8.43 19.71 -12.17
CA CYS A 302 -8.58 18.29 -11.80
C CYS A 302 -7.49 17.30 -12.31
N ARG A 303 -6.30 17.33 -11.68
CA ARG A 303 -5.57 16.08 -11.31
C ARG A 303 -5.08 16.10 -9.85
N GLU A 304 -4.48 17.20 -9.38
CA GLU A 304 -3.92 17.33 -8.00
C GLU A 304 -4.93 17.03 -6.87
N ARG A 305 -6.22 17.34 -7.09
CA ARG A 305 -7.28 17.10 -6.10
C ARG A 305 -7.37 15.62 -5.66
N GLY A 306 -7.10 14.66 -6.54
CA GLY A 306 -7.29 13.23 -6.26
C GLY A 306 -6.33 12.64 -5.21
N THR A 307 -5.05 13.00 -5.26
CA THR A 307 -4.03 12.46 -4.33
C THR A 307 -4.21 12.98 -2.91
N TRP A 308 -4.71 14.20 -2.76
CA TRP A 308 -5.09 14.78 -1.47
C TRP A 308 -6.32 14.05 -0.88
N PHE A 309 -7.34 13.73 -1.69
CA PHE A 309 -8.53 12.98 -1.22
C PHE A 309 -8.17 11.57 -0.73
N ALA A 310 -7.33 10.82 -1.47
CA ALA A 310 -6.95 9.45 -1.10
C ALA A 310 -6.11 9.38 0.20
N LYS A 311 -5.20 10.34 0.42
CA LYS A 311 -4.49 10.49 1.71
C LYS A 311 -5.47 10.76 2.83
N ARG A 312 -6.41 11.69 2.60
CA ARG A 312 -7.36 12.19 3.60
C ARG A 312 -8.37 11.13 4.05
N ASP A 313 -9.02 10.41 3.14
CA ASP A 313 -9.96 9.32 3.49
C ASP A 313 -9.26 8.24 4.33
N LYS A 314 -8.11 7.76 3.86
CA LYS A 314 -7.29 6.74 4.55
C LYS A 314 -6.81 7.20 5.93
N MET A 315 -6.51 8.49 6.08
CA MET A 315 -6.07 9.09 7.35
C MET A 315 -7.22 9.36 8.31
N MET A 316 -8.40 9.74 7.82
CA MET A 316 -9.60 9.93 8.65
C MET A 316 -10.20 8.61 9.10
N LYS A 317 -10.10 7.54 8.29
CA LYS A 317 -10.29 6.16 8.74
C LYS A 317 -9.35 5.83 9.90
N LEU A 318 -8.03 6.05 9.74
CA LEU A 318 -7.06 5.84 10.83
C LEU A 318 -7.36 6.66 12.10
N ALA A 319 -7.78 7.91 11.97
CA ALA A 319 -8.18 8.76 13.09
C ALA A 319 -9.49 8.27 13.74
N GLY A 320 -10.50 7.94 12.93
CA GLY A 320 -11.79 7.38 13.35
C GLY A 320 -11.61 6.06 14.08
N TYR A 321 -10.94 5.08 13.49
CA TYR A 321 -10.63 3.80 14.13
C TYR A 321 -9.83 3.99 15.44
N SER A 322 -8.79 4.85 15.46
CA SER A 322 -8.03 5.11 16.70
C SER A 322 -8.90 5.74 17.81
N LEU A 323 -9.89 6.55 17.44
CA LEU A 323 -10.82 7.17 18.38
C LEU A 323 -11.99 6.26 18.78
N ALA A 324 -12.51 5.40 17.90
CA ALA A 324 -13.64 4.51 18.16
C ALA A 324 -13.22 3.24 18.92
N VAL A 325 -12.10 2.61 18.54
CA VAL A 325 -11.51 1.45 19.28
C VAL A 325 -11.15 1.84 20.73
N SER A 326 -11.03 3.14 21.00
CA SER A 326 -10.74 3.65 22.34
C SER A 326 -11.92 3.57 23.33
N PHE A 327 -13.17 3.63 22.87
CA PHE A 327 -14.36 3.77 23.75
C PHE A 327 -15.14 2.47 24.02
N ALA A 328 -15.03 1.44 23.18
CA ALA A 328 -15.76 0.19 23.39
C ALA A 328 -15.42 -0.50 24.75
N PRO A 329 -16.41 -0.78 25.62
CA PRO A 329 -16.23 -1.48 26.88
C PRO A 329 -16.27 -3.02 26.70
N ILE A 330 -15.47 -3.55 25.77
CA ILE A 330 -15.29 -5.02 25.67
C ILE A 330 -14.76 -5.54 27.01
N SER A 331 -15.38 -6.62 27.49
CA SER A 331 -15.26 -7.08 28.88
C SER A 331 -13.81 -7.34 29.30
N SER A 332 -13.48 -6.93 30.52
CA SER A 332 -12.11 -6.87 31.01
C SER A 332 -11.52 -8.23 31.37
N ASN A 333 -11.05 -8.99 30.37
CA ASN A 333 -10.12 -10.11 30.58
C ASN A 333 -9.15 -10.39 29.41
N VAL A 334 -9.05 -9.49 28.42
CA VAL A 334 -8.11 -9.63 27.29
C VAL A 334 -6.95 -8.64 27.43
N VAL A 335 -5.73 -9.19 27.55
CA VAL A 335 -4.41 -8.51 27.57
C VAL A 335 -4.22 -7.41 28.63
N LYS A 336 -3.76 -7.82 29.82
CA LYS A 336 -2.90 -7.00 30.70
C LYS A 336 -1.80 -7.84 31.36
N SER A 337 -0.56 -7.65 30.95
CA SER A 337 0.64 -7.94 31.76
C SER A 337 1.64 -6.78 31.58
N ASN A 338 1.99 -6.13 32.69
CA ASN A 338 2.84 -4.93 32.69
C ASN A 338 4.29 -5.27 33.08
N GLY A 339 5.24 -4.49 32.59
CA GLY A 339 6.65 -4.55 33.00
C GLY A 339 7.33 -3.18 32.88
N ARG A 340 7.03 -2.24 33.79
CA ARG A 340 7.76 -0.98 33.92
C ARG A 340 8.92 -1.13 34.91
N PHE A 341 10.06 -0.52 34.60
CA PHE A 341 10.91 0.14 35.60
C PHE A 341 11.54 1.40 35.00
N THR A 342 11.87 2.36 35.87
CA THR A 342 12.28 3.72 35.47
C THR A 342 13.35 4.27 36.39
N LEU A 343 14.45 4.78 35.83
CA LEU A 343 15.35 5.84 36.31
C LEU A 343 16.38 6.07 35.16
N GLY A 344 17.00 7.22 34.95
CA GLY A 344 16.89 8.53 35.60
C GLY A 344 18.20 9.33 35.46
N ILE A 345 18.14 10.66 35.64
CA ILE A 345 19.28 11.61 35.70
C ILE A 345 19.88 12.01 34.33
N SER A 346 20.50 13.20 34.28
CA SER A 346 20.99 13.89 33.09
C SER A 346 22.27 14.67 33.38
N HIS A 347 23.15 14.88 32.39
CA HIS A 347 23.51 16.25 31.97
C HIS A 347 24.47 16.36 30.76
N ARG A 348 24.16 17.38 29.93
CA ARG A 348 25.05 18.38 29.30
C ARG A 348 26.18 18.03 28.32
N ASN A 349 26.27 18.96 27.35
CA ASN A 349 27.47 19.54 26.71
C ASN A 349 28.04 18.95 25.41
N THR A 350 27.60 19.57 24.31
CA THR A 350 28.46 20.25 23.32
C THR A 350 29.71 19.55 22.76
N CYS A 351 29.64 19.19 21.48
CA CYS A 351 30.61 19.74 20.54
C CYS A 351 29.99 20.03 19.16
N SER A 352 30.59 20.96 18.43
CA SER A 352 30.38 21.14 16.99
C SER A 352 31.26 20.16 16.22
N TYR A 353 30.97 19.84 14.96
CA TYR A 353 31.93 20.05 13.86
C TYR A 353 31.31 19.82 12.46
N ARG A 354 31.49 20.84 11.62
CA ARG A 354 31.63 20.88 10.14
C ARG A 354 31.14 19.67 9.31
N LEU A 355 30.21 19.95 8.41
CA LEU A 355 29.98 19.11 7.21
C LEU A 355 31.24 19.09 6.33
N PHE A 356 31.52 17.94 5.72
CA PHE A 356 32.28 17.83 4.49
C PHE A 356 31.37 17.28 3.39
N SER A 357 31.28 17.98 2.27
CA SER A 357 30.49 17.58 1.10
C SER A 357 31.38 16.90 0.06
N THR A 358 31.22 15.59 -0.14
CA THR A 358 31.93 14.82 -1.18
C THR A 358 31.16 14.80 -2.50
N HIS A 359 30.91 15.99 -3.06
CA HIS A 359 30.28 16.17 -4.36
C HIS A 359 31.35 16.33 -5.47
N ALA A 360 32.22 15.32 -5.65
CA ALA A 360 33.24 15.31 -6.70
C ALA A 360 33.85 13.91 -6.93
N GLN A 361 33.24 13.09 -7.81
CA GLN A 361 33.90 12.20 -8.80
C GLN A 361 32.87 11.31 -9.52
N LYS A 362 32.09 11.89 -10.44
CA LYS A 362 31.50 11.17 -11.58
C LYS A 362 32.10 11.78 -12.84
N GLN A 363 33.07 11.11 -13.44
CA GLN A 363 33.74 11.58 -14.67
C GLN A 363 33.77 10.47 -15.73
N GLN A 364 33.04 10.73 -16.82
CA GLN A 364 33.19 10.14 -18.15
C GLN A 364 33.36 8.61 -18.27
N LEU A 365 32.23 7.92 -18.41
CA LEU A 365 32.10 6.78 -19.34
C LEU A 365 30.96 7.08 -20.32
N GLN A 366 31.30 7.62 -21.50
CA GLN A 366 30.39 7.76 -22.63
C GLN A 366 30.64 6.60 -23.61
N GLU A 367 29.89 5.51 -23.48
CA GLU A 367 29.81 4.49 -24.53
C GLU A 367 28.37 4.20 -24.95
N LYS A 368 28.21 3.51 -26.08
CA LYS A 368 26.99 3.53 -26.91
C LYS A 368 25.89 2.61 -26.35
N PRO A 369 24.60 2.93 -26.53
CA PRO A 369 23.50 2.05 -26.15
C PRO A 369 23.55 0.73 -26.94
N GLY A 370 23.26 -0.38 -26.26
CA GLY A 370 23.22 -1.73 -26.86
C GLY A 370 24.16 -2.78 -26.25
N VAL A 371 24.90 -2.48 -25.17
CA VAL A 371 25.98 -3.37 -24.66
C VAL A 371 25.93 -3.59 -23.13
N VAL A 372 24.77 -3.99 -22.59
CA VAL A 372 24.67 -4.40 -21.17
C VAL A 372 25.16 -5.85 -20.97
N ALA A 373 24.97 -6.72 -21.96
CA ALA A 373 25.25 -8.15 -21.89
C ALA A 373 26.75 -8.56 -21.99
N ARG A 374 27.70 -7.69 -21.60
CA ARG A 374 29.16 -7.97 -21.70
C ARG A 374 29.93 -8.03 -20.38
N TYR A 375 29.35 -7.61 -19.25
CA TYR A 375 30.10 -7.46 -17.99
C TYR A 375 29.84 -8.52 -16.92
N TYR A 376 28.78 -9.32 -17.04
CA TYR A 376 28.39 -10.31 -16.03
C TYR A 376 28.06 -11.67 -16.65
N LEU A 377 28.10 -12.72 -15.82
CA LEU A 377 27.59 -14.05 -16.20
C LEU A 377 26.06 -14.02 -16.33
N PRO A 378 25.44 -14.90 -17.14
CA PRO A 378 23.99 -14.93 -17.32
C PRO A 378 23.21 -15.14 -16.01
N PRO A 379 21.91 -14.82 -15.93
CA PRO A 379 21.10 -14.93 -14.71
C PRO A 379 20.71 -16.39 -14.34
N TRP A 380 21.68 -17.31 -14.34
CA TRP A 380 21.50 -18.73 -14.03
C TRP A 380 21.01 -18.97 -12.59
N PHE A 381 21.49 -18.16 -11.64
CA PHE A 381 20.95 -18.06 -10.28
C PHE A 381 20.64 -16.61 -9.93
N SER A 382 19.43 -16.38 -9.42
CA SER A 382 18.98 -15.10 -8.89
C SER A 382 18.30 -15.24 -7.52
N VAL A 383 18.43 -14.23 -6.67
CA VAL A 383 17.68 -14.13 -5.41
C VAL A 383 16.38 -13.37 -5.65
N ALA A 384 15.26 -13.94 -5.19
CA ALA A 384 13.93 -13.41 -5.48
C ALA A 384 13.66 -12.04 -4.82
N PRO A 385 12.93 -11.12 -5.50
CA PRO A 385 12.45 -9.89 -4.86
C PRO A 385 11.46 -10.23 -3.74
N MET A 386 11.76 -9.78 -2.52
CA MET A 386 10.97 -10.09 -1.32
C MET A 386 10.85 -8.85 -0.42
N MET A 387 9.67 -8.23 -0.41
CA MET A 387 9.33 -7.09 0.46
C MET A 387 9.69 -7.34 1.93
N ASP A 388 10.32 -6.35 2.56
CA ASP A 388 10.89 -6.40 3.90
C ASP A 388 12.02 -7.44 4.08
N TRP A 389 12.62 -8.00 3.01
CA TRP A 389 13.69 -9.00 3.12
C TRP A 389 14.88 -8.77 2.17
N THR A 390 14.66 -8.43 0.89
CA THR A 390 15.75 -8.12 -0.07
C THR A 390 16.16 -6.66 -0.07
N ASP A 391 16.29 -6.09 1.13
CA ASP A 391 16.75 -4.72 1.36
C ASP A 391 18.23 -4.52 0.96
N HIS A 392 18.72 -3.28 1.04
CA HIS A 392 20.11 -2.96 0.70
C HIS A 392 21.12 -3.73 1.58
N HIS A 393 20.82 -3.98 2.85
CA HIS A 393 21.70 -4.67 3.79
C HIS A 393 21.81 -6.17 3.47
N TYR A 394 20.68 -6.84 3.22
CA TYR A 394 20.66 -8.25 2.80
C TYR A 394 21.35 -8.45 1.45
N ARG A 395 21.13 -7.58 0.46
CA ARG A 395 21.82 -7.68 -0.83
C ARG A 395 23.35 -7.55 -0.69
N THR A 396 23.84 -6.74 0.25
CA THR A 396 25.28 -6.71 0.57
C THR A 396 25.76 -8.03 1.18
N LEU A 397 25.00 -8.61 2.13
CA LEU A 397 25.33 -9.93 2.70
C LEU A 397 25.41 -11.01 1.60
N VAL A 398 24.44 -11.08 0.70
CA VAL A 398 24.46 -12.02 -0.44
C VAL A 398 25.72 -11.83 -1.28
N ARG A 399 26.06 -10.58 -1.62
CA ARG A 399 27.26 -10.27 -2.43
C ARG A 399 28.57 -10.57 -1.73
N LEU A 400 28.62 -10.58 -0.40
CA LEU A 400 29.80 -11.05 0.34
C LEU A 400 29.99 -12.56 0.18
N ILE A 401 28.90 -13.35 0.18
CA ILE A 401 28.91 -14.83 0.06
C ILE A 401 29.09 -15.29 -1.40
N SER A 402 28.39 -14.68 -2.36
CA SER A 402 28.45 -15.02 -3.79
C SER A 402 28.70 -13.79 -4.68
N LYS A 403 29.62 -13.91 -5.64
CA LYS A 403 29.98 -12.88 -6.62
C LYS A 403 29.13 -12.93 -7.88
N HIS A 404 28.45 -14.05 -8.15
CA HIS A 404 27.71 -14.25 -9.41
C HIS A 404 26.19 -14.42 -9.24
N ALA A 405 25.67 -14.52 -8.02
CA ALA A 405 24.23 -14.40 -7.78
C ALA A 405 23.69 -13.03 -8.26
N TRP A 406 22.67 -13.06 -9.12
CA TRP A 406 21.91 -11.88 -9.53
C TRP A 406 20.95 -11.46 -8.41
N LEU A 407 20.94 -10.17 -8.08
CA LEU A 407 20.19 -9.66 -6.92
C LEU A 407 18.97 -8.86 -7.38
N TYR A 408 17.78 -9.16 -6.89
CA TYR A 408 16.62 -8.30 -7.10
C TYR A 408 16.42 -7.38 -5.89
N THR A 409 15.99 -6.13 -6.13
CA THR A 409 15.50 -5.24 -5.07
C THR A 409 14.22 -5.79 -4.42
N GLU A 410 13.76 -5.13 -3.35
CA GLU A 410 12.34 -5.15 -3.01
C GLU A 410 11.50 -4.53 -4.15
N MET A 411 10.19 -4.83 -4.18
CA MET A 411 9.27 -4.28 -5.17
C MET A 411 8.92 -2.82 -4.84
N LEU A 412 9.44 -1.87 -5.60
CA LEU A 412 9.12 -0.45 -5.41
C LEU A 412 7.91 -0.05 -6.25
N ALA A 413 6.94 0.64 -5.64
CA ALA A 413 5.82 1.21 -6.39
C ALA A 413 6.32 2.39 -7.24
N ALA A 414 5.90 2.45 -8.50
CA ALA A 414 6.26 3.52 -9.43
C ALA A 414 5.84 4.89 -8.88
N GLU A 415 4.64 4.95 -8.29
CA GLU A 415 4.11 6.10 -7.57
C GLU A 415 5.02 6.53 -6.42
N THR A 416 5.69 5.61 -5.71
CA THR A 416 6.62 5.97 -4.64
C THR A 416 7.87 6.63 -5.21
N ILE A 417 8.43 6.12 -6.30
CA ILE A 417 9.60 6.71 -6.98
C ILE A 417 9.23 8.11 -7.49
N VAL A 418 8.13 8.26 -8.24
CA VAL A 418 7.70 9.56 -8.80
C VAL A 418 7.37 10.60 -7.71
N HIS A 419 6.68 10.22 -6.64
CA HIS A 419 6.36 11.14 -5.52
C HIS A 419 7.51 11.35 -4.52
N GLN A 420 8.64 10.64 -4.65
CA GLN A 420 9.83 10.81 -3.80
C GLN A 420 11.07 11.21 -4.63
N LYS A 421 10.86 11.85 -5.79
CA LYS A 421 11.93 12.33 -6.69
C LYS A 421 13.07 13.11 -5.99
N ASP A 422 12.76 13.83 -4.92
CA ASP A 422 13.71 14.67 -4.16
C ASP A 422 14.39 13.90 -2.99
N ASN A 423 14.14 12.59 -2.88
CA ASN A 423 14.60 11.68 -1.82
C ASN A 423 14.84 10.25 -2.34
N LEU A 424 15.22 10.11 -3.63
CA LEU A 424 15.32 8.82 -4.30
C LEU A 424 16.41 7.91 -3.73
N ASP A 425 17.51 8.46 -3.23
CA ASP A 425 18.63 7.70 -2.64
C ASP A 425 18.16 6.75 -1.52
N ARG A 426 17.10 7.12 -0.79
CA ARG A 426 16.53 6.29 0.28
C ARG A 426 15.91 4.97 -0.24
N PHE A 427 15.52 4.92 -1.51
CA PHE A 427 14.83 3.79 -2.13
C PHE A 427 15.70 3.11 -3.19
N LEU A 428 16.49 3.88 -3.94
CA LEU A 428 17.21 3.45 -5.14
C LEU A 428 18.74 3.41 -4.99
N ALA A 429 19.33 3.96 -3.92
CA ALA A 429 20.78 3.85 -3.73
C ALA A 429 21.20 2.45 -3.26
N TYR A 430 22.33 1.98 -3.77
CA TYR A 430 23.02 0.77 -3.36
C TYR A 430 24.54 0.95 -3.51
N SER A 431 25.34 0.01 -2.99
CA SER A 431 26.80 0.02 -3.21
C SER A 431 27.12 -0.62 -4.55
N PRO A 432 28.02 -0.06 -5.40
CA PRO A 432 28.36 -0.62 -6.71
C PRO A 432 28.74 -2.11 -6.68
N ASP A 433 29.24 -2.62 -5.57
CA ASP A 433 29.55 -4.05 -5.39
C ASP A 433 28.34 -4.96 -5.65
N GLN A 434 27.10 -4.48 -5.46
CA GLN A 434 25.89 -5.31 -5.60
C GLN A 434 25.59 -5.76 -7.04
N HIS A 435 26.23 -5.18 -8.07
CA HIS A 435 26.11 -5.65 -9.46
C HIS A 435 26.45 -7.15 -9.59
N PRO A 436 25.76 -7.94 -10.46
CA PRO A 436 24.54 -7.57 -11.18
C PRO A 436 23.31 -7.47 -10.26
N ILE A 437 22.54 -6.39 -10.42
CA ILE A 437 21.36 -6.03 -9.63
C ILE A 437 20.20 -5.52 -10.49
N VAL A 438 19.02 -6.08 -10.25
CA VAL A 438 17.76 -5.80 -10.95
C VAL A 438 16.83 -4.96 -10.07
N LEU A 439 16.31 -3.86 -10.60
CA LEU A 439 15.24 -3.10 -9.96
C LEU A 439 13.89 -3.73 -10.30
N GLN A 440 13.15 -4.21 -9.30
CA GLN A 440 11.74 -4.56 -9.47
C GLN A 440 10.84 -3.34 -9.18
N ILE A 441 10.07 -2.92 -10.18
CA ILE A 441 9.00 -1.93 -10.04
C ILE A 441 7.61 -2.59 -10.11
N GLY A 442 6.58 -1.88 -9.64
CA GLY A 442 5.18 -2.22 -9.85
C GLY A 442 4.30 -0.98 -9.87
N GLY A 443 3.21 -1.00 -10.63
CA GLY A 443 2.27 0.11 -10.74
C GLY A 443 1.17 -0.19 -11.76
N SER A 444 0.13 0.63 -11.77
CA SER A 444 -1.05 0.52 -12.65
C SER A 444 -1.25 1.73 -13.57
N ASN A 445 -0.27 2.63 -13.62
CA ASN A 445 -0.26 3.81 -14.49
C ASN A 445 1.02 3.81 -15.35
N ILE A 446 0.84 3.88 -16.67
CA ILE A 446 1.94 3.81 -17.66
C ILE A 446 2.84 5.05 -17.59
N GLU A 447 2.26 6.24 -17.39
CA GLU A 447 2.98 7.52 -17.24
C GLU A 447 3.97 7.44 -16.05
N ASN A 448 3.53 6.86 -14.92
CA ASN A 448 4.33 6.65 -13.72
C ASN A 448 5.38 5.55 -13.88
N LEU A 449 5.05 4.44 -14.56
CA LEU A 449 6.00 3.34 -14.79
C LEU A 449 7.18 3.78 -15.69
N ALA A 450 6.88 4.50 -16.76
CA ALA A 450 7.88 5.18 -17.59
C ALA A 450 8.70 6.16 -16.73
N LYS A 451 8.04 7.06 -15.98
CA LYS A 451 8.75 8.10 -15.23
C LYS A 451 9.57 7.58 -14.06
N ALA A 452 9.13 6.51 -13.39
CA ALA A 452 9.90 5.82 -12.38
C ALA A 452 11.16 5.17 -12.96
N THR A 453 11.05 4.60 -14.17
CA THR A 453 12.17 4.02 -14.91
C THR A 453 13.19 5.09 -15.33
N GLU A 454 12.73 6.24 -15.86
CA GLU A 454 13.59 7.38 -16.16
C GLU A 454 14.38 7.86 -14.94
N LEU A 455 13.71 7.98 -13.78
CA LEU A 455 14.31 8.39 -12.51
C LEU A 455 15.27 7.34 -11.95
N ALA A 456 15.08 6.05 -12.27
CA ALA A 456 15.96 4.97 -11.84
C ALA A 456 17.26 4.87 -12.66
N ASN A 457 17.29 5.35 -13.90
CA ASN A 457 18.46 5.25 -14.79
C ASN A 457 19.76 5.84 -14.18
N VAL A 458 19.66 6.88 -13.34
CA VAL A 458 20.86 7.51 -12.70
C VAL A 458 21.51 6.64 -11.62
N TYR A 459 20.81 5.57 -11.21
CA TYR A 459 21.27 4.52 -10.30
C TYR A 459 21.80 3.28 -11.03
N CYS A 460 21.85 3.28 -12.37
CA CYS A 460 22.57 2.30 -13.20
C CYS A 460 22.22 0.81 -12.95
N TYR A 461 20.99 0.46 -12.59
CA TYR A 461 20.55 -0.93 -12.47
C TYR A 461 20.75 -1.72 -13.77
N ASP A 462 21.09 -3.01 -13.68
CA ASP A 462 21.48 -3.83 -14.84
C ASP A 462 20.27 -4.42 -15.60
N GLU A 463 19.07 -4.40 -15.01
CA GLU A 463 17.78 -4.83 -15.58
C GLU A 463 16.64 -4.09 -14.87
N ILE A 464 15.51 -3.86 -15.56
CA ILE A 464 14.24 -3.39 -14.97
C ILE A 464 13.19 -4.50 -15.07
N ASN A 465 12.65 -4.92 -13.92
CA ASN A 465 11.64 -5.97 -13.84
C ASN A 465 10.27 -5.42 -13.40
N LEU A 466 9.20 -5.80 -14.10
CA LEU A 466 7.82 -5.48 -13.69
C LEU A 466 7.22 -6.61 -12.84
N ASN A 467 6.64 -6.24 -11.68
CA ASN A 467 5.90 -7.18 -10.84
C ASN A 467 4.46 -7.38 -11.36
N CYS A 468 4.20 -8.56 -11.91
CA CYS A 468 2.89 -9.08 -12.27
C CYS A 468 2.51 -10.32 -11.41
N GLY A 469 2.99 -10.40 -10.15
CA GLY A 469 2.97 -11.64 -9.36
C GLY A 469 2.69 -11.51 -7.85
N CYS A 470 2.60 -10.28 -7.32
CA CYS A 470 2.30 -10.00 -5.91
C CYS A 470 0.78 -10.08 -5.63
N PRO A 471 0.31 -10.97 -4.73
CA PRO A 471 -1.11 -11.11 -4.37
C PRO A 471 -1.48 -10.28 -3.11
N SER A 472 -0.73 -9.24 -2.76
CA SER A 472 -1.05 -8.46 -1.56
C SER A 472 -2.27 -7.57 -1.80
N PRO A 473 -3.30 -7.54 -0.92
CA PRO A 473 -4.45 -6.64 -1.06
C PRO A 473 -4.08 -5.15 -1.13
N LYS A 474 -2.93 -4.76 -0.56
CA LYS A 474 -2.34 -3.41 -0.67
C LYS A 474 -1.93 -3.03 -2.10
N VAL A 475 -1.79 -4.02 -2.98
CA VAL A 475 -1.17 -3.95 -4.32
C VAL A 475 -2.17 -4.42 -5.37
N ALA A 476 -2.65 -5.66 -5.27
CA ALA A 476 -3.62 -6.25 -6.19
C ALA A 476 -5.01 -5.63 -6.09
N GLY A 477 -5.46 -5.35 -4.86
CA GLY A 477 -6.70 -4.62 -4.58
C GLY A 477 -6.50 -3.10 -4.73
N HIS A 478 -6.07 -2.42 -3.67
CA HIS A 478 -6.02 -0.95 -3.64
C HIS A 478 -5.07 -0.28 -4.65
N GLY A 479 -4.09 -1.01 -5.19
CA GLY A 479 -3.18 -0.49 -6.21
C GLY A 479 -3.57 -0.86 -7.64
N CYS A 480 -4.47 -1.84 -7.83
CA CYS A 480 -4.76 -2.47 -9.13
C CYS A 480 -3.50 -2.96 -9.88
N PHE A 481 -2.43 -3.38 -9.18
CA PHE A 481 -1.19 -3.88 -9.80
C PHE A 481 -0.65 -5.13 -9.10
N GLY A 482 0.47 -5.67 -9.58
CA GLY A 482 0.95 -6.98 -9.11
C GLY A 482 0.20 -8.08 -9.83
N VAL A 483 -0.28 -9.10 -9.13
CA VAL A 483 -0.82 -10.29 -9.80
C VAL A 483 -2.12 -10.01 -10.60
N SER A 484 -2.93 -9.03 -10.20
CA SER A 484 -4.12 -8.63 -10.96
C SER A 484 -3.82 -8.10 -12.37
N LEU A 485 -2.56 -7.70 -12.66
CA LEU A 485 -2.12 -7.36 -14.01
C LEU A 485 -2.16 -8.56 -14.98
N MET A 486 -2.13 -9.80 -14.49
CA MET A 486 -2.27 -10.99 -15.36
C MET A 486 -3.65 -11.06 -16.04
N LEU A 487 -4.68 -10.43 -15.46
CA LEU A 487 -6.02 -10.32 -16.04
C LEU A 487 -6.09 -9.27 -17.16
N ASN A 488 -5.03 -8.48 -17.39
CA ASN A 488 -4.94 -7.50 -18.47
C ASN A 488 -3.56 -7.54 -19.17
N PRO A 489 -3.27 -8.59 -19.95
CA PRO A 489 -1.99 -8.72 -20.67
C PRO A 489 -1.70 -7.58 -21.65
N LYS A 490 -2.72 -6.92 -22.21
CA LYS A 490 -2.55 -5.76 -23.10
C LYS A 490 -1.95 -4.57 -22.36
N PHE A 491 -2.50 -4.22 -21.20
CA PHE A 491 -1.91 -3.21 -20.32
C PHE A 491 -0.47 -3.57 -19.93
N VAL A 492 -0.16 -4.85 -19.65
CA VAL A 492 1.22 -5.27 -19.36
C VAL A 492 2.14 -5.07 -20.57
N ALA A 493 1.69 -5.35 -21.79
CA ALA A 493 2.47 -5.08 -22.99
C ALA A 493 2.72 -3.57 -23.23
N GLU A 494 1.70 -2.74 -23.04
CA GLU A 494 1.80 -1.27 -23.12
C GLU A 494 2.77 -0.72 -22.06
N ALA A 495 2.62 -1.18 -20.81
CA ALA A 495 3.49 -0.83 -19.69
C ALA A 495 4.95 -1.24 -19.94
N MET A 496 5.19 -2.48 -20.40
CA MET A 496 6.55 -2.95 -20.70
C MET A 496 7.17 -2.22 -21.89
N SER A 497 6.38 -1.84 -22.89
CA SER A 497 6.85 -1.01 -24.01
C SER A 497 7.25 0.39 -23.55
N ALA A 498 6.50 0.99 -22.63
CA ALA A 498 6.84 2.28 -22.04
C ALA A 498 8.08 2.21 -21.13
N ILE A 499 8.20 1.17 -20.30
CA ILE A 499 9.39 0.90 -19.48
C ILE A 499 10.63 0.73 -20.38
N ALA A 500 10.53 -0.06 -21.45
CA ALA A 500 11.60 -0.27 -22.41
C ALA A 500 12.00 1.01 -23.15
N ALA A 501 11.05 1.88 -23.50
CA ALA A 501 11.34 3.18 -24.11
C ALA A 501 12.02 4.17 -23.13
N SER A 502 11.84 3.97 -21.81
CA SER A 502 12.42 4.80 -20.75
C SER A 502 13.80 4.31 -20.25
N THR A 503 14.39 3.25 -20.79
CA THR A 503 15.73 2.78 -20.38
C THR A 503 16.55 2.18 -21.53
N ASN A 504 17.83 1.89 -21.27
CA ASN A 504 18.75 1.21 -22.20
C ASN A 504 19.14 -0.21 -21.74
N VAL A 505 18.58 -0.68 -20.61
CA VAL A 505 18.89 -1.99 -20.03
C VAL A 505 17.77 -3.01 -20.32
N PRO A 506 18.03 -4.32 -20.24
CA PRO A 506 17.02 -5.35 -20.43
C PRO A 506 15.77 -5.15 -19.54
N VAL A 507 14.63 -5.57 -20.07
CA VAL A 507 13.34 -5.53 -19.36
C VAL A 507 12.73 -6.92 -19.25
N SER A 508 12.15 -7.24 -18.09
CA SER A 508 11.59 -8.56 -17.80
C SER A 508 10.29 -8.47 -17.00
N VAL A 509 9.46 -9.52 -17.02
CA VAL A 509 8.21 -9.59 -16.24
C VAL A 509 8.29 -10.72 -15.22
N LYS A 510 7.99 -10.45 -13.95
CA LYS A 510 7.82 -11.49 -12.92
C LYS A 510 6.35 -11.74 -12.61
N CYS A 511 5.82 -12.89 -13.03
CA CYS A 511 4.42 -13.27 -12.87
C CYS A 511 4.23 -14.59 -12.08
N ARG A 512 3.00 -15.11 -12.12
CA ARG A 512 2.59 -16.44 -11.66
C ARG A 512 2.09 -17.27 -12.85
N ILE A 513 1.60 -18.47 -12.57
CA ILE A 513 0.94 -19.35 -13.57
C ILE A 513 -0.58 -19.12 -13.70
N GLY A 514 -1.17 -18.21 -12.93
CA GLY A 514 -2.61 -17.92 -12.95
C GLY A 514 -3.09 -17.14 -11.72
N VAL A 515 -4.35 -16.69 -11.75
CA VAL A 515 -4.99 -15.84 -10.72
C VAL A 515 -6.44 -16.26 -10.52
N ASP A 516 -6.82 -16.62 -9.30
CA ASP A 516 -8.16 -17.13 -8.98
C ASP A 516 -8.56 -18.23 -9.99
N ASP A 517 -9.72 -18.20 -10.62
CA ASP A 517 -10.11 -19.26 -11.57
C ASP A 517 -9.47 -19.14 -12.97
N HIS A 518 -8.71 -18.07 -13.24
CA HIS A 518 -7.89 -17.90 -14.43
C HIS A 518 -6.51 -18.56 -14.23
N ASP A 519 -6.48 -19.89 -14.12
CA ASP A 519 -5.24 -20.69 -13.98
C ASP A 519 -5.11 -21.87 -14.94
N SER A 520 -5.77 -21.82 -16.10
CA SER A 520 -5.49 -22.79 -17.18
C SER A 520 -4.15 -22.51 -17.85
N TYR A 521 -3.52 -23.56 -18.38
CA TYR A 521 -2.27 -23.43 -19.13
C TYR A 521 -2.41 -22.53 -20.38
N ASN A 522 -3.57 -22.56 -21.04
CA ASN A 522 -3.82 -21.73 -22.21
C ASN A 522 -3.96 -20.23 -21.86
N GLU A 523 -4.51 -19.88 -20.70
CA GLU A 523 -4.55 -18.47 -20.25
C GLU A 523 -3.15 -17.94 -19.89
N LEU A 524 -2.31 -18.78 -19.30
CA LEU A 524 -0.89 -18.45 -19.08
C LEU A 524 -0.16 -18.23 -20.42
N CYS A 525 -0.43 -19.06 -21.43
CA CYS A 525 0.13 -18.89 -22.77
C CYS A 525 -0.43 -17.66 -23.49
N ASP A 526 -1.75 -17.39 -23.42
CA ASP A 526 -2.38 -16.18 -23.97
C ASP A 526 -1.80 -14.91 -23.32
N PHE A 527 -1.42 -14.94 -22.03
CA PHE A 527 -0.71 -13.85 -21.35
C PHE A 527 0.73 -13.68 -21.88
N ILE A 528 1.52 -14.76 -21.91
CA ILE A 528 2.92 -14.72 -22.37
C ILE A 528 3.00 -14.29 -23.85
N TYR A 529 2.13 -14.82 -24.70
CA TYR A 529 2.04 -14.45 -26.12
C TYR A 529 1.73 -12.97 -26.31
N GLN A 530 0.67 -12.46 -25.67
CA GLN A 530 0.31 -11.04 -25.81
C GLN A 530 1.42 -10.11 -25.31
N VAL A 531 2.02 -10.39 -24.15
CA VAL A 531 3.08 -9.52 -23.59
C VAL A 531 4.36 -9.58 -24.45
N SER A 532 4.75 -10.76 -24.95
CA SER A 532 5.99 -10.91 -25.73
C SER A 532 5.87 -10.53 -27.21
N SER A 533 4.66 -10.52 -27.77
CA SER A 533 4.40 -10.10 -29.16
C SER A 533 4.09 -8.60 -29.27
N LEU A 534 3.46 -8.00 -28.26
CA LEU A 534 3.09 -6.58 -28.23
C LEU A 534 4.07 -5.69 -27.45
N SER A 535 5.20 -6.23 -26.97
CA SER A 535 6.27 -5.45 -26.32
C SER A 535 7.67 -6.03 -26.59
N PRO A 536 8.76 -5.29 -26.28
CA PRO A 536 10.13 -5.81 -26.35
C PRO A 536 10.48 -6.92 -25.33
N THR A 537 9.54 -7.33 -24.47
CA THR A 537 9.79 -8.29 -23.37
C THR A 537 10.08 -9.70 -23.91
N LYS A 538 11.29 -10.21 -23.68
CA LYS A 538 11.70 -11.58 -24.05
C LYS A 538 12.16 -12.45 -22.87
N HIS A 539 11.99 -11.99 -21.63
CA HIS A 539 12.36 -12.73 -20.42
C HIS A 539 11.26 -12.65 -19.35
N PHE A 540 10.83 -13.83 -18.89
CA PHE A 540 9.75 -13.99 -17.91
C PHE A 540 10.21 -14.83 -16.71
N ILE A 541 9.89 -14.37 -15.50
CA ILE A 541 10.22 -15.04 -14.25
C ILE A 541 8.91 -15.62 -13.68
N ILE A 542 8.71 -16.92 -13.82
CA ILE A 542 7.45 -17.60 -13.53
C ILE A 542 7.49 -18.19 -12.13
N HIS A 543 6.64 -17.68 -11.21
CA HIS A 543 6.36 -18.39 -9.97
C HIS A 543 5.34 -19.52 -10.23
N SER A 544 5.74 -20.77 -10.10
CA SER A 544 4.98 -21.98 -10.44
C SER A 544 3.78 -22.29 -9.52
N ARG A 545 3.14 -21.27 -8.95
CA ARG A 545 1.90 -21.34 -8.13
C ARG A 545 0.91 -20.27 -8.60
N LYS A 546 -0.37 -20.63 -8.80
CA LYS A 546 -1.45 -19.63 -8.99
C LYS A 546 -1.51 -18.68 -7.78
N ALA A 547 -2.04 -17.48 -7.97
CA ALA A 547 -2.51 -16.67 -6.85
C ALA A 547 -3.96 -17.02 -6.54
N LEU A 548 -4.34 -16.83 -5.28
CA LEU A 548 -5.72 -16.59 -4.88
C LEU A 548 -5.75 -15.20 -4.25
N LEU A 549 -6.63 -14.31 -4.71
CA LEU A 549 -6.73 -12.93 -4.18
C LEU A 549 -7.58 -12.86 -2.91
N ASN A 550 -8.54 -13.78 -2.78
CA ASN A 550 -9.47 -13.86 -1.66
C ASN A 550 -9.15 -15.07 -0.76
N GLY A 551 -9.61 -15.05 0.50
CA GLY A 551 -9.60 -16.18 1.43
C GLY A 551 -8.23 -16.63 1.99
N ILE A 552 -7.08 -16.18 1.48
CA ILE A 552 -5.76 -16.53 2.04
C ILE A 552 -4.74 -15.37 1.99
N SER A 553 -3.84 -15.31 2.98
CA SER A 553 -2.82 -14.26 3.06
C SER A 553 -1.75 -14.36 1.97
N PRO A 554 -0.95 -13.29 1.73
CA PRO A 554 0.21 -13.34 0.84
C PRO A 554 1.32 -14.31 1.28
N ALA A 555 1.28 -14.82 2.52
CA ALA A 555 2.21 -15.85 3.00
C ALA A 555 1.75 -17.25 2.59
N GLU A 556 0.48 -17.56 2.81
CA GLU A 556 -0.19 -18.80 2.40
C GLU A 556 -0.25 -18.94 0.88
N ASN A 557 -0.39 -17.83 0.17
CA ASN A 557 -0.23 -17.73 -1.29
C ASN A 557 1.14 -18.21 -1.84
N ARG A 558 2.09 -18.58 -0.97
CA ARG A 558 3.39 -19.17 -1.32
C ARG A 558 3.54 -20.61 -0.82
N SER A 559 2.49 -21.19 -0.23
CA SER A 559 2.51 -22.51 0.40
C SER A 559 1.29 -23.35 0.01
N ILE A 560 0.06 -22.82 0.19
CA ILE A 560 -1.21 -23.54 0.00
C ILE A 560 -1.48 -23.91 -1.46
N PRO A 561 -1.42 -23.00 -2.46
CA PRO A 561 -1.61 -23.40 -3.86
C PRO A 561 -0.52 -24.41 -4.27
N PRO A 562 -0.85 -25.50 -5.00
CA PRO A 562 0.13 -26.48 -5.43
C PRO A 562 1.14 -25.88 -6.41
N LEU A 563 2.33 -26.49 -6.47
CA LEU A 563 3.31 -26.18 -7.50
C LEU A 563 2.94 -26.95 -8.78
N LYS A 564 2.75 -26.23 -9.88
CA LYS A 564 2.63 -26.79 -11.24
C LYS A 564 3.91 -26.45 -12.01
N TYR A 565 4.93 -27.30 -11.92
CA TYR A 565 6.19 -27.10 -12.65
C TYR A 565 6.05 -27.49 -14.12
N GLU A 566 5.18 -28.43 -14.42
CA GLU A 566 4.83 -28.87 -15.77
C GLU A 566 4.30 -27.73 -16.66
N TYR A 567 3.65 -26.71 -16.09
CA TYR A 567 3.30 -25.48 -16.81
C TYR A 567 4.53 -24.65 -17.21
N PHE A 568 5.57 -24.61 -16.36
CA PHE A 568 6.82 -23.91 -16.68
C PHE A 568 7.58 -24.61 -17.82
N TYR A 569 7.72 -25.94 -17.75
CA TYR A 569 8.38 -26.70 -18.82
C TYR A 569 7.54 -26.76 -20.10
N GLY A 570 6.22 -26.60 -20.01
CA GLY A 570 5.35 -26.34 -21.16
C GLY A 570 5.72 -25.04 -21.88
N LEU A 571 5.92 -23.94 -21.15
CA LEU A 571 6.31 -22.65 -21.75
C LEU A 571 7.66 -22.74 -22.48
N LEU A 572 8.61 -23.56 -22.03
CA LEU A 572 9.87 -23.80 -22.75
C LEU A 572 9.66 -24.47 -24.11
N ARG A 573 8.67 -25.37 -24.21
CA ARG A 573 8.30 -26.06 -25.46
C ARG A 573 7.56 -25.14 -26.42
N ASP A 574 6.59 -24.38 -25.90
CA ASP A 574 5.65 -23.61 -26.73
C ASP A 574 6.16 -22.20 -27.09
N PHE A 575 7.20 -21.70 -26.41
CA PHE A 575 7.81 -20.39 -26.68
C PHE A 575 9.36 -20.43 -26.72
N PRO A 576 9.99 -21.17 -27.65
CA PRO A 576 11.43 -21.39 -27.68
C PRO A 576 12.28 -20.11 -27.88
N ASP A 577 11.71 -19.06 -28.47
CA ASP A 577 12.37 -17.75 -28.64
C ASP A 577 12.40 -16.89 -27.37
N LEU A 578 11.71 -17.32 -26.30
CA LEU A 578 11.59 -16.60 -25.03
C LEU A 578 12.42 -17.25 -23.94
N ARG A 579 12.90 -16.44 -22.99
CA ARG A 579 13.67 -16.88 -21.83
C ARG A 579 12.75 -17.01 -20.62
N PHE A 580 12.84 -18.12 -19.91
CA PHE A 580 12.06 -18.35 -18.70
C PHE A 580 12.93 -18.72 -17.50
N THR A 581 12.70 -18.03 -16.38
CA THR A 581 13.35 -18.31 -15.09
C THR A 581 12.32 -18.93 -14.14
N ILE A 582 12.60 -20.13 -13.63
CA ILE A 582 11.70 -20.86 -12.73
C ILE A 582 11.77 -20.32 -11.31
N ASN A 583 10.64 -20.28 -10.59
CA ASN A 583 10.57 -19.76 -9.24
C ASN A 583 9.53 -20.49 -8.37
N GLY A 584 9.84 -20.60 -7.08
CA GLY A 584 8.98 -21.21 -6.06
C GLY A 584 9.29 -22.68 -5.84
N GLY A 585 9.06 -23.15 -4.60
CA GLY A 585 9.29 -24.55 -4.20
C GLY A 585 10.76 -24.95 -4.06
N ILE A 586 11.65 -24.44 -4.90
CA ILE A 586 13.10 -24.69 -4.87
C ILE A 586 13.71 -24.16 -3.55
N THR A 587 14.43 -25.04 -2.87
CA THR A 587 15.03 -24.88 -1.56
C THR A 587 16.49 -25.32 -1.46
N ARG A 588 17.10 -25.85 -2.51
CA ARG A 588 18.48 -26.39 -2.53
C ARG A 588 19.26 -25.98 -3.78
N VAL A 589 20.58 -26.21 -3.81
CA VAL A 589 21.44 -25.87 -4.97
C VAL A 589 21.48 -26.96 -6.05
N ASP A 590 21.34 -28.23 -5.69
CA ASP A 590 21.19 -29.32 -6.67
C ASP A 590 19.86 -29.22 -7.44
N GLU A 591 18.78 -28.81 -6.76
CA GLU A 591 17.51 -28.42 -7.39
C GLU A 591 17.68 -27.24 -8.38
N VAL A 592 18.66 -26.35 -8.18
CA VAL A 592 18.97 -25.27 -9.14
C VAL A 592 19.66 -25.85 -10.38
N SER A 593 20.65 -26.74 -10.21
CA SER A 593 21.34 -27.40 -11.33
C SER A 593 20.38 -28.26 -12.15
N ALA A 594 19.60 -29.13 -11.49
CA ALA A 594 18.61 -29.99 -12.14
C ALA A 594 17.55 -29.18 -12.94
N ALA A 595 17.10 -28.03 -12.42
CA ALA A 595 16.19 -27.15 -13.15
C ALA A 595 16.81 -26.55 -14.42
N ARG A 596 18.11 -26.23 -14.39
CA ARG A 596 18.85 -25.72 -15.57
C ARG A 596 19.13 -26.84 -16.58
N GLU A 597 19.47 -28.03 -16.10
CA GLU A 597 19.67 -29.23 -16.93
C GLU A 597 18.37 -29.65 -17.64
N ALA A 598 17.22 -29.50 -16.97
CA ALA A 598 15.89 -29.63 -17.57
C ALA A 598 15.47 -28.45 -18.49
N GLY A 599 16.35 -27.47 -18.72
CA GLY A 599 16.20 -26.42 -19.73
C GLY A 599 15.84 -25.01 -19.25
N ALA A 600 15.70 -24.75 -17.94
CA ALA A 600 15.40 -23.41 -17.45
C ALA A 600 16.55 -22.42 -17.77
N HIS A 601 16.23 -21.22 -18.30
CA HIS A 601 17.23 -20.20 -18.59
C HIS A 601 17.98 -19.74 -17.34
N GLY A 602 17.31 -19.82 -16.19
CA GLY A 602 17.89 -19.66 -14.87
C GLY A 602 16.87 -19.98 -13.79
N VAL A 603 17.31 -19.88 -12.53
CA VAL A 603 16.49 -20.20 -11.37
C VAL A 603 16.45 -19.02 -10.41
N MET A 604 15.29 -18.75 -9.84
CA MET A 604 15.12 -17.72 -8.83
C MET A 604 14.75 -18.35 -7.48
N VAL A 605 15.63 -18.21 -6.49
CA VAL A 605 15.43 -18.75 -5.13
C VAL A 605 15.06 -17.63 -4.18
N GLY A 606 13.96 -17.82 -3.43
CA GLY A 606 13.45 -16.85 -2.46
C GLY A 606 13.72 -17.26 -1.02
N ARG A 607 12.69 -17.80 -0.34
CA ARG A 607 12.73 -18.13 1.10
C ARG A 607 13.97 -18.92 1.54
N ALA A 608 14.46 -19.87 0.75
CA ALA A 608 15.64 -20.65 1.13
C ALA A 608 16.93 -19.82 1.15
N ALA A 609 17.14 -18.94 0.16
CA ALA A 609 18.29 -18.03 0.12
C ALA A 609 18.28 -17.03 1.29
N TYR A 610 17.11 -16.67 1.84
CA TYR A 610 17.02 -15.83 3.04
C TYR A 610 17.09 -16.62 4.36
N ASN A 611 16.45 -17.79 4.43
CA ASN A 611 16.32 -18.57 5.67
C ASN A 611 17.53 -19.48 5.94
N ASN A 612 18.32 -19.81 4.92
CA ASN A 612 19.55 -20.59 5.00
C ASN A 612 20.61 -20.06 3.99
N PRO A 613 21.04 -18.79 4.12
CA PRO A 613 21.89 -18.12 3.14
C PRO A 613 23.24 -18.83 2.95
N TRP A 614 23.82 -19.44 3.99
CA TRP A 614 25.13 -20.09 3.87
C TRP A 614 25.09 -21.29 2.92
N GLN A 615 24.19 -22.25 3.17
CA GLN A 615 24.08 -23.50 2.41
C GLN A 615 23.49 -23.31 1.01
N ILE A 616 22.84 -22.17 0.73
CA ILE A 616 22.33 -21.85 -0.61
C ILE A 616 23.35 -21.04 -1.40
N LEU A 617 23.77 -19.89 -0.87
CA LEU A 617 24.55 -18.90 -1.62
C LEU A 617 26.03 -19.30 -1.69
N GLY A 618 26.54 -20.01 -0.69
CA GLY A 618 27.93 -20.48 -0.64
C GLY A 618 28.30 -21.50 -1.74
N HIS A 619 27.30 -22.13 -2.37
CA HIS A 619 27.49 -23.03 -3.51
C HIS A 619 27.17 -22.39 -4.88
N VAL A 620 26.67 -21.15 -4.93
CA VAL A 620 26.23 -20.55 -6.20
C VAL A 620 27.40 -20.35 -7.17
N ASP A 621 28.49 -19.76 -6.71
CA ASP A 621 29.64 -19.47 -7.57
C ASP A 621 30.32 -20.75 -8.08
N THR A 622 30.38 -21.80 -7.25
CA THR A 622 30.99 -23.09 -7.61
C THR A 622 30.06 -23.95 -8.45
N ALA A 623 28.90 -24.35 -7.93
CA ALA A 623 28.03 -25.36 -8.53
C ALA A 623 27.15 -24.85 -9.69
N ILE A 624 26.95 -23.54 -9.81
CA ILE A 624 26.11 -22.95 -10.88
C ILE A 624 26.94 -22.23 -11.94
N TYR A 625 28.06 -21.60 -11.54
CA TYR A 625 28.86 -20.73 -12.41
C TYR A 625 30.27 -21.28 -12.73
N ASP A 626 30.61 -22.49 -12.29
CA ASP A 626 31.90 -23.15 -12.55
C ASP A 626 33.10 -22.27 -12.16
N LYS A 627 33.05 -21.68 -10.96
CA LYS A 627 34.15 -20.88 -10.39
C LYS A 627 34.85 -21.62 -9.26
N PRO A 628 36.14 -21.34 -9.01
CA PRO A 628 36.83 -21.86 -7.84
C PRO A 628 36.09 -21.52 -6.55
N SER A 629 36.24 -22.38 -5.53
CA SER A 629 35.92 -22.00 -4.17
C SER A 629 36.66 -20.70 -3.81
N CYS A 630 35.97 -19.81 -3.12
CA CYS A 630 36.55 -18.59 -2.57
C CYS A 630 37.12 -18.80 -1.15
N ASP A 631 37.00 -20.02 -0.61
CA ASP A 631 37.42 -20.47 0.73
C ASP A 631 36.99 -19.52 1.87
N LEU A 632 35.87 -18.82 1.66
CA LEU A 632 35.30 -17.89 2.63
C LEU A 632 34.68 -18.65 3.80
N THR A 633 35.11 -18.29 5.01
CA THR A 633 34.45 -18.72 6.25
C THR A 633 33.35 -17.73 6.66
N ARG A 634 32.45 -18.15 7.56
CA ARG A 634 31.43 -17.24 8.12
C ARG A 634 32.06 -16.06 8.84
N ARG A 635 33.19 -16.28 9.54
CA ARG A 635 33.97 -15.23 10.21
C ARG A 635 34.40 -14.14 9.23
N GLN A 636 35.04 -14.52 8.12
CA GLN A 636 35.51 -13.59 7.10
C GLN A 636 34.38 -12.81 6.40
N VAL A 637 33.19 -13.41 6.27
CA VAL A 637 31.99 -12.71 5.77
C VAL A 637 31.47 -11.72 6.80
N LEU A 638 31.46 -12.07 8.09
CA LEU A 638 31.05 -11.18 9.18
C LEU A 638 32.02 -10.01 9.37
N GLU A 639 33.33 -10.22 9.31
CA GLU A 639 34.36 -9.17 9.34
C GLU A 639 34.13 -8.12 8.23
N LYS A 640 33.88 -8.57 7.00
CA LYS A 640 33.57 -7.68 5.86
C LYS A 640 32.21 -6.99 6.03
N TYR A 641 31.25 -7.65 6.67
CA TYR A 641 29.93 -7.07 6.95
C TYR A 641 29.94 -6.07 8.11
N LEU A 642 30.86 -6.18 9.09
CA LEU A 642 31.10 -5.19 10.14
C LEU A 642 31.52 -3.85 9.51
N VAL A 643 32.57 -3.87 8.68
CA VAL A 643 33.09 -2.69 7.99
C VAL A 643 32.00 -2.01 7.15
N TYR A 644 31.19 -2.79 6.43
CA TYR A 644 30.01 -2.27 5.73
C TYR A 644 28.99 -1.66 6.69
N GLY A 645 28.57 -2.42 7.71
CA GLY A 645 27.45 -2.09 8.58
C GLY A 645 27.69 -0.82 9.40
N ASP A 646 28.86 -0.69 10.03
CA ASP A 646 29.23 0.51 10.77
C ASP A 646 29.40 1.75 9.85
N SER A 647 29.70 1.56 8.55
CA SER A 647 29.72 2.65 7.56
C SER A 647 28.32 3.16 7.13
N VAL A 648 27.25 2.39 7.38
CA VAL A 648 25.87 2.74 7.02
C VAL A 648 24.96 3.03 8.22
N LEU A 649 25.35 2.69 9.45
CA LEU A 649 24.61 3.05 10.65
C LEU A 649 24.37 4.57 10.72
N GLY A 650 23.11 4.95 10.85
CA GLY A 650 22.69 6.36 10.91
C GLY A 650 22.64 7.12 9.58
N LYS A 651 23.21 6.60 8.49
CA LYS A 651 23.44 7.31 7.21
C LYS A 651 22.17 7.81 6.50
N TYR A 652 21.06 7.06 6.57
CA TYR A 652 19.90 7.25 5.68
C TYR A 652 18.71 8.06 6.24
N GLY A 653 18.85 8.71 7.40
CA GLY A 653 17.84 9.64 7.94
C GLY A 653 16.61 8.95 8.55
N HIS A 654 16.40 9.17 9.86
CA HIS A 654 15.79 8.14 10.73
C HIS A 654 16.68 6.89 10.68
N ARG A 655 17.76 6.92 11.48
CA ARG A 655 18.90 5.99 11.45
C ARG A 655 18.48 4.57 11.06
N SER A 656 19.10 3.98 10.04
CA SER A 656 19.17 2.52 9.90
C SER A 656 19.61 1.98 11.25
N THR A 657 18.72 1.24 11.91
CA THR A 657 18.97 0.78 13.28
C THR A 657 19.92 -0.40 13.24
N LEU A 658 20.57 -0.68 14.37
CA LEU A 658 21.35 -1.91 14.52
C LEU A 658 20.52 -3.14 14.15
N ARG A 659 19.21 -3.15 14.47
CA ARG A 659 18.28 -4.21 14.10
C ARG A 659 18.08 -4.32 12.58
N ASP A 660 17.99 -3.22 11.84
CA ASP A 660 17.83 -3.24 10.38
C ASP A 660 19.09 -3.78 9.68
N VAL A 661 20.28 -3.33 10.11
CA VAL A 661 21.56 -3.78 9.54
C VAL A 661 21.87 -5.23 9.91
N VAL A 662 21.48 -5.70 11.10
CA VAL A 662 21.72 -7.09 11.55
C VAL A 662 20.64 -8.07 11.08
N LYS A 663 19.40 -7.64 10.81
CA LYS A 663 18.29 -8.52 10.41
C LYS A 663 18.64 -9.54 9.31
N PRO A 664 19.41 -9.20 8.25
CA PRO A 664 19.89 -10.17 7.26
C PRO A 664 20.72 -11.33 7.84
N LEU A 665 21.53 -11.06 8.87
CA LEU A 665 22.44 -12.03 9.48
C LEU A 665 21.71 -13.10 10.29
N LEU A 666 20.45 -12.84 10.70
CA LEU A 666 19.68 -13.69 11.63
C LEU A 666 19.42 -15.13 11.14
N HIS A 667 19.90 -15.49 9.96
CA HIS A 667 19.82 -16.83 9.38
C HIS A 667 21.18 -17.42 8.93
N LEU A 668 22.30 -16.70 9.08
CA LEU A 668 23.64 -17.16 8.67
C LEU A 668 24.07 -18.49 9.32
N PHE A 669 23.57 -18.74 10.53
CA PHE A 669 23.81 -19.95 11.34
C PHE A 669 22.63 -20.93 11.31
N HIS A 670 21.80 -20.94 10.25
CA HIS A 670 20.67 -21.87 10.14
C HIS A 670 21.10 -23.33 10.37
N SER A 671 20.38 -24.03 11.25
CA SER A 671 20.67 -25.41 11.72
C SER A 671 22.06 -25.65 12.36
N GLU A 672 22.87 -24.61 12.59
CA GLU A 672 24.18 -24.75 13.23
C GLU A 672 24.11 -24.79 14.77
N PRO A 673 25.08 -25.44 15.43
CA PRO A 673 25.31 -25.29 16.87
C PRO A 673 25.39 -23.82 17.31
N GLY A 674 24.84 -23.52 18.48
CA GLY A 674 24.87 -22.17 19.06
C GLY A 674 23.81 -21.18 18.54
N ASN A 675 23.24 -21.38 17.34
CA ASN A 675 22.27 -20.47 16.70
C ASN A 675 21.11 -20.03 17.63
N GLY A 676 20.48 -20.97 18.36
CA GLY A 676 19.41 -20.66 19.31
C GLY A 676 19.84 -19.90 20.57
N LEU A 677 21.13 -19.91 20.92
CA LEU A 677 21.71 -19.03 21.95
C LEU A 677 22.06 -17.67 21.35
N TRP A 678 22.66 -17.66 20.16
CA TRP A 678 23.03 -16.46 19.41
C TRP A 678 21.83 -15.54 19.15
N LYS A 679 20.69 -16.08 18.70
CA LYS A 679 19.45 -15.28 18.52
C LYS A 679 18.94 -14.65 19.83
N ARG A 680 19.01 -15.38 20.96
CA ARG A 680 18.64 -14.84 22.28
C ARG A 680 19.60 -13.74 22.75
N LYS A 681 20.90 -13.88 22.46
CA LYS A 681 21.91 -12.83 22.68
C LYS A 681 21.68 -11.63 21.77
N ALA A 682 21.30 -11.82 20.50
CA ALA A 682 20.97 -10.72 19.59
C ALA A 682 19.81 -9.85 20.11
N ASP A 683 18.72 -10.46 20.59
CA ASP A 683 17.58 -9.71 21.16
C ASP A 683 17.87 -9.07 22.53
N ALA A 684 18.95 -9.47 23.22
CA ALA A 684 19.50 -8.72 24.35
C ALA A 684 20.37 -7.53 23.85
N ALA A 685 21.33 -7.81 22.97
CA ALA A 685 22.27 -6.84 22.42
C ALA A 685 21.58 -5.67 21.70
N PHE A 686 20.45 -5.91 21.01
CA PHE A 686 19.63 -4.85 20.40
C PHE A 686 19.07 -3.79 21.37
N LYS A 687 19.22 -3.96 22.69
CA LYS A 687 18.84 -2.97 23.71
C LYS A 687 20.02 -2.07 24.13
N ASN A 688 21.25 -2.54 23.96
CA ASN A 688 22.46 -1.98 24.56
C ASN A 688 23.51 -1.55 23.52
N CYS A 689 23.75 -2.39 22.51
CA CYS A 689 24.75 -2.15 21.47
C CYS A 689 24.35 -1.00 20.53
N THR A 690 25.35 -0.29 20.03
CA THR A 690 25.17 0.85 19.12
C THR A 690 25.97 0.74 17.82
N THR A 691 26.94 -0.18 17.76
CA THR A 691 27.77 -0.54 16.58
C THR A 691 27.59 -2.02 16.23
N ILE A 692 28.00 -2.41 15.03
CA ILE A 692 28.07 -3.83 14.61
C ILE A 692 29.21 -4.54 15.35
N GLU A 693 30.34 -3.88 15.54
CA GLU A 693 31.46 -4.35 16.36
C GLU A 693 31.01 -4.82 17.77
N SER A 694 30.43 -3.94 18.58
CA SER A 694 29.97 -4.31 19.94
C SER A 694 28.87 -5.37 19.94
N PHE A 695 28.04 -5.41 18.89
CA PHE A 695 27.03 -6.44 18.71
C PHE A 695 27.66 -7.81 18.40
N PHE A 696 28.73 -7.87 17.61
CA PHE A 696 29.45 -9.12 17.35
C PHE A 696 30.25 -9.59 18.56
N GLU A 697 30.87 -8.69 19.33
CA GLU A 697 31.49 -9.02 20.63
C GLU A 697 30.48 -9.65 21.61
N GLU A 698 29.30 -9.03 21.79
CA GLU A 698 28.29 -9.57 22.71
C GLU A 698 27.69 -10.89 22.20
N THR A 699 27.51 -11.05 20.88
CA THR A 699 26.73 -12.18 20.33
C THR A 699 27.54 -13.37 19.84
N LEU A 700 28.64 -13.18 19.11
CA LEU A 700 29.34 -14.28 18.41
C LEU A 700 29.97 -15.31 19.35
N VAL A 701 30.23 -14.95 20.61
CA VAL A 701 30.59 -15.89 21.70
C VAL A 701 29.56 -17.02 21.93
N ALA A 702 28.40 -16.97 21.30
CA ALA A 702 27.40 -18.04 21.29
C ALA A 702 27.61 -19.10 20.20
N ILE A 703 28.47 -18.83 19.21
CA ILE A 703 28.74 -19.70 18.06
C ILE A 703 30.15 -20.30 18.22
N PRO A 704 30.34 -21.62 18.12
CA PRO A 704 31.67 -22.23 18.18
C PRO A 704 32.57 -21.77 17.03
N ASP A 705 33.88 -21.66 17.26
CA ASP A 705 34.84 -21.35 16.19
C ASP A 705 34.80 -22.37 15.05
N SER A 706 34.52 -23.64 15.34
CA SER A 706 34.30 -24.70 14.32
C SER A 706 33.08 -24.46 13.40
N VAL A 707 32.17 -23.56 13.76
CA VAL A 707 31.05 -23.10 12.92
C VAL A 707 31.37 -21.77 12.22
N LEU A 708 32.15 -20.89 12.87
CA LEU A 708 32.59 -19.61 12.31
C LEU A 708 33.62 -19.81 11.20
N ASP A 709 34.53 -20.77 11.37
CA ASP A 709 35.64 -21.06 10.47
C ASP A 709 35.41 -22.29 9.57
N SER A 710 34.20 -22.88 9.61
CA SER A 710 33.83 -23.89 8.62
C SER A 710 33.66 -23.26 7.24
N LEU A 711 34.16 -23.98 6.23
CA LEU A 711 33.78 -23.79 4.84
C LEU A 711 32.33 -24.23 4.61
N VAL A 712 31.79 -23.95 3.43
CA VAL A 712 30.47 -24.45 3.03
C VAL A 712 30.56 -25.96 2.81
N ALA A 713 29.95 -26.74 3.72
CA ALA A 713 29.91 -28.21 3.61
C ALA A 713 29.18 -28.64 2.34
N GLU A 714 29.57 -29.76 1.72
CA GLU A 714 28.96 -30.22 0.48
C GLU A 714 27.43 -30.42 0.60
N PRO A 715 26.65 -30.10 -0.45
CA PRO A 715 25.20 -30.28 -0.40
C PRO A 715 24.89 -31.79 -0.36
N PRO A 716 24.17 -32.29 0.66
CA PRO A 716 23.88 -33.73 0.75
C PRO A 716 23.00 -34.16 -0.43
N PRO A 717 23.15 -35.36 -1.00
CA PRO A 717 22.48 -35.74 -2.26
C PRO A 717 20.95 -35.66 -2.15
N GLY A 718 20.34 -34.80 -2.95
CA GLY A 718 18.89 -34.68 -3.08
C GLY A 718 18.29 -35.66 -4.08
N ARG A 719 16.95 -35.70 -4.13
CA ARG A 719 16.20 -36.33 -5.22
C ARG A 719 15.96 -35.27 -6.29
N ASP A 720 16.25 -35.60 -7.55
CA ASP A 720 15.87 -34.74 -8.67
C ASP A 720 14.35 -34.51 -8.69
N LEU A 721 13.98 -33.23 -8.60
CA LEU A 721 12.61 -32.72 -8.57
C LEU A 721 12.00 -32.61 -9.98
N PHE A 722 12.83 -32.64 -11.02
CA PHE A 722 12.49 -32.29 -12.40
C PHE A 722 12.64 -33.44 -13.40
N ALA A 723 13.32 -34.54 -13.06
CA ALA A 723 13.53 -35.76 -13.86
C ALA A 723 12.36 -36.21 -14.77
N ASN A 724 11.12 -36.06 -14.32
CA ASN A 724 9.92 -36.54 -14.99
C ASN A 724 9.05 -35.44 -15.65
N MET A 725 9.46 -34.16 -15.63
CA MET A 725 8.60 -33.05 -16.06
C MET A 725 8.16 -33.16 -17.52
N HIS A 726 9.02 -33.66 -18.40
CA HIS A 726 8.69 -33.87 -19.82
C HIS A 726 7.52 -34.85 -20.05
N ASN A 727 7.25 -35.75 -19.09
CA ASN A 727 6.14 -36.71 -19.14
C ASN A 727 4.83 -36.15 -18.54
N LEU A 728 4.87 -34.98 -17.89
CA LEU A 728 3.75 -34.35 -17.18
C LEU A 728 3.25 -33.08 -17.88
N LEU A 729 3.85 -32.70 -19.01
CA LEU A 729 3.56 -31.44 -19.71
C LEU A 729 2.08 -31.32 -20.10
N PRO A 730 1.47 -30.13 -19.96
CA PRO A 730 0.14 -29.88 -20.52
C PRO A 730 0.17 -30.01 -22.06
N PRO A 731 -0.98 -30.20 -22.73
CA PRO A 731 -1.06 -30.23 -24.18
C PRO A 731 -0.37 -29.03 -24.84
N PRO A 732 0.19 -29.18 -26.06
CA PRO A 732 0.75 -28.06 -26.82
C PRO A 732 -0.24 -26.90 -26.93
N TYR A 733 0.21 -25.69 -26.58
CA TYR A 733 -0.54 -24.48 -26.87
C TYR A 733 -0.80 -24.38 -28.37
N ARG A 734 -2.00 -23.93 -28.73
CA ARG A 734 -2.39 -23.60 -30.10
C ARG A 734 -2.99 -22.21 -30.06
N THR A 735 -2.60 -21.35 -30.97
CA THR A 735 -3.23 -20.02 -31.07
C THR A 735 -4.71 -20.20 -31.42
N ARG A 736 -5.55 -19.22 -31.04
CA ARG A 736 -6.98 -19.27 -31.37
C ARG A 736 -7.24 -19.24 -32.88
N GLU A 737 -6.31 -18.70 -33.66
CA GLU A 737 -6.37 -18.64 -35.11
C GLU A 737 -6.14 -20.04 -35.73
N GLU A 738 -5.10 -20.76 -35.30
CA GLU A 738 -4.89 -22.17 -35.69
C GLU A 738 -6.03 -23.10 -35.22
N ALA A 739 -6.58 -22.85 -34.03
CA ALA A 739 -7.69 -23.62 -33.49
C ALA A 739 -9.00 -23.43 -34.29
N ILE A 740 -9.19 -22.27 -34.93
CA ILE A 740 -10.30 -22.02 -35.86
C ILE A 740 -10.03 -22.72 -37.20
N ILE A 741 -8.81 -22.65 -37.72
CA ILE A 741 -8.41 -23.26 -39.01
C ILE A 741 -8.49 -24.80 -38.99
N ILE A 742 -8.31 -25.44 -37.83
CA ILE A 742 -8.41 -26.91 -37.67
C ILE A 742 -9.87 -27.39 -37.44
N CYS A 743 -10.79 -26.47 -37.15
CA CYS A 743 -12.22 -26.76 -36.88
C CYS A 743 -13.16 -26.35 -38.03
N ALA A 744 -12.61 -26.02 -39.20
CA ALA A 744 -13.32 -25.58 -40.41
C ALA A 744 -12.99 -26.48 -41.61
#